data_AF-A0A8I3WJL0-F1
#
_entry.id   AF-A0A8I3WJL0-F1
#
_cell.length_a   1.000
_cell.length_b   1.000
_cell.length_c   1.000
_cell.angle_alpha   90.00
_cell.angle_beta   90.00
_cell.angle_gamma   90.00
#
_symmetry.space_group_name_H-M   'P 1'
#
loop_
_entity.id
_entity.type
_entity.pdbx_description
1 polymer ?
#
loop_
_entity_poly.entity_id
_entity_poly.type
_entity_poly.pdbx_seq_one_letter_code
_entity_poly.pdbx_strand_id
1 'polypeptide(L)'
;MYTNVHCSTVYNSKELESTQMPIDDRLSPLLFNIVLEVLARAIRQEKEIKGIQIGKVEAKLSLFADHMIVYLEDPIASAQKLLKLINNFSKVSGYKINVQKSQAFVYTNNRRKESQIKSELPFAIATKRIKYLGIQLTRNVRDLFKENYKPLLNEIREDTNRWRNIPCSWLGRINIVKMAILPKVIYRINAIPIKLPLTFFTELEKTTMNFIRNQKRARIAKSILSKKNTAGGITLPDFKLYYKATVIKTSCYWYQNRDIDQWNKTEAPEATQHTYNYTIFDKPDKNKQWGKDSMFNKWCWENWLAMCRKQKLDPFLTPYTKINSRWIKDLNIRPGTIKTLEGNLGKTIQDIGVGKDFMNKTPKALAIKAKIDKWDLMKLHSFCTAKETVTRVDRQPTEWEKIFAVYPSDKGLISRIYKELKQIYRKKTNKPIQKWAKDMNRYFMKEDIYEANNHMKKCSSSLVIREMQIKTTLRYHLTPVRMVIIKKSGDNRCWRVCGEKGTLLHCWWECKLVQPLWKTVWRFLKALEIEIPFDPAIPLLGIYPKDYKSFYYKDTCTRMFIAALFTIAKTWNQPKCPLIIDWIGKMWHIYTMEYYAAIRNDEFVSFVGTWMNLENIILSKLTQEQKMKHRIFSLIGG
;
A
#
# COMPACT_ATOMS: atom_id res chain seq x y z
N MET A 1 -17.85 32.65 -17.17
CA MET A 1 -17.72 32.99 -15.74
C MET A 1 -17.92 31.67 -15.02
N TYR A 2 -17.11 31.23 -14.06
CA TYR A 2 -17.32 29.86 -13.55
C TYR A 2 -17.61 29.89 -12.06
N THR A 3 -18.76 29.37 -11.65
CA THR A 3 -19.19 29.31 -10.25
C THR A 3 -19.47 27.88 -9.87
N ASN A 4 -18.79 27.40 -8.84
CA ASN A 4 -19.06 26.11 -8.21
C ASN A 4 -19.93 26.36 -6.98
N VAL A 5 -21.16 25.87 -6.99
CA VAL A 5 -22.03 25.93 -5.82
C VAL A 5 -22.00 24.58 -5.12
N HIS A 6 -21.49 24.57 -3.91
CA HIS A 6 -21.56 23.42 -3.02
C HIS A 6 -22.86 23.50 -2.21
N CYS A 7 -23.79 22.61 -2.49
CA CYS A 7 -25.04 22.48 -1.77
C CYS A 7 -24.95 21.27 -0.82
N SER A 8 -25.21 21.50 0.47
CA SER A 8 -25.43 20.40 1.43
C SER A 8 -26.93 20.26 1.66
N THR A 9 -27.48 19.08 1.40
CA THR A 9 -28.91 18.79 1.64
C THR A 9 -29.10 18.33 3.09
N VAL A 10 -30.18 18.76 3.74
CA VAL A 10 -30.54 18.42 5.12
C VAL A 10 -32.03 18.14 5.19
N TYR A 11 -32.39 17.06 5.89
CA TYR A 11 -33.77 16.70 6.18
C TYR A 11 -34.33 17.57 7.31
N ASN A 12 -35.57 18.03 7.20
CA ASN A 12 -36.24 18.81 8.26
C ASN A 12 -37.29 17.93 8.95
N SER A 13 -36.95 17.41 10.13
CA SER A 13 -37.83 16.59 10.98
C SER A 13 -38.68 17.46 11.90
N LYS A 14 -39.69 18.17 11.35
CA LYS A 14 -40.70 18.82 12.21
C LYS A 14 -42.16 18.57 11.84
N GLU A 15 -42.43 17.89 10.73
CA GLU A 15 -43.77 17.37 10.43
C GLU A 15 -43.60 15.99 9.81
N LEU A 16 -44.28 14.97 10.35
CA LEU A 16 -44.18 13.51 10.13
C LEU A 16 -43.23 12.78 11.10
N GLU A 17 -43.72 12.53 12.30
CA GLU A 17 -43.10 11.67 13.33
C GLU A 17 -43.08 10.16 13.00
N SER A 18 -43.50 9.71 11.81
CA SER A 18 -43.71 8.26 11.57
C SER A 18 -42.88 7.59 10.47
N THR A 19 -41.96 8.26 9.78
CA THR A 19 -41.12 7.61 8.74
C THR A 19 -39.67 8.09 8.78
N GLN A 20 -38.95 7.74 9.84
CA GLN A 20 -37.49 7.68 9.76
C GLN A 20 -37.10 6.48 8.91
N MET A 21 -36.32 6.69 7.84
CA MET A 21 -35.51 5.61 7.30
C MET A 21 -34.46 5.26 8.35
N PRO A 22 -34.36 4.01 8.83
CA PRO A 22 -33.32 3.63 9.76
C PRO A 22 -31.96 3.91 9.10
N ILE A 23 -31.14 4.74 9.76
CA ILE A 23 -29.79 5.10 9.29
C ILE A 23 -28.90 3.84 9.16
N ASP A 24 -29.27 2.75 9.85
CA ASP A 24 -28.57 1.47 9.89
C ASP A 24 -29.14 0.37 8.95
N ASP A 25 -30.15 0.67 8.13
CA ASP A 25 -30.66 -0.32 7.16
C ASP A 25 -29.84 -0.33 5.86
N ARG A 26 -29.51 -1.54 5.35
CA ARG A 26 -28.71 -1.75 4.13
C ARG A 26 -29.34 -1.15 2.87
N LEU A 27 -30.67 -0.95 2.87
CA LEU A 27 -31.45 -0.41 1.75
C LEU A 27 -31.51 1.13 1.74
N SER A 28 -31.30 1.78 2.89
CA SER A 28 -31.50 3.22 3.05
C SER A 28 -30.65 4.08 2.09
N PRO A 29 -29.32 3.83 1.92
CA PRO A 29 -28.50 4.60 0.99
C PRO A 29 -28.94 4.45 -0.48
N LEU A 30 -29.47 3.30 -0.87
CA LEU A 30 -29.91 3.05 -2.24
C LEU A 30 -31.18 3.83 -2.55
N LEU A 31 -32.16 3.79 -1.64
CA LEU A 31 -33.40 4.55 -1.76
C LEU A 31 -33.12 6.05 -1.78
N PHE A 32 -32.20 6.53 -0.94
CA PHE A 32 -31.73 7.91 -0.99
C PHE A 32 -31.15 8.28 -2.37
N ASN A 33 -30.29 7.42 -2.93
CA ASN A 33 -29.71 7.65 -4.27
C ASN A 33 -30.78 7.67 -5.37
N ILE A 34 -31.80 6.81 -5.30
CA ILE A 34 -32.90 6.78 -6.28
C ILE A 34 -33.66 8.12 -6.27
N VAL A 35 -34.00 8.62 -5.09
CA VAL A 35 -34.72 9.90 -4.95
C VAL A 35 -33.86 11.06 -5.43
N LEU A 36 -32.57 11.09 -5.08
CA LEU A 36 -31.65 12.14 -5.49
C LEU A 36 -31.37 12.12 -7.01
N GLU A 37 -31.41 10.96 -7.66
CA GLU A 37 -31.22 10.83 -9.10
C GLU A 37 -32.34 11.53 -9.90
N VAL A 38 -33.56 11.61 -9.35
CA VAL A 38 -34.66 12.39 -9.96
C VAL A 38 -34.27 13.87 -10.06
N LEU A 39 -33.76 14.45 -8.97
CA LEU A 39 -33.24 15.82 -8.97
C LEU A 39 -32.04 15.97 -9.92
N ALA A 40 -31.12 15.00 -9.89
CA ALA A 40 -29.94 15.00 -10.75
C ALA A 40 -30.30 15.04 -12.24
N ARG A 41 -31.28 14.24 -12.66
CA ARG A 41 -31.80 14.22 -14.03
C ARG A 41 -32.47 15.55 -14.40
N ALA A 42 -33.29 16.11 -13.52
CA ALA A 42 -33.93 17.39 -13.75
C ALA A 42 -32.89 18.51 -13.99
N ILE A 43 -31.85 18.59 -13.16
CA ILE A 43 -30.76 19.57 -13.32
C ILE A 43 -30.00 19.35 -14.63
N ARG A 44 -29.70 18.09 -15.00
CA ARG A 44 -28.95 17.80 -16.23
C ARG A 44 -29.75 18.15 -17.50
N GLN A 45 -31.06 17.87 -17.50
CA GLN A 45 -31.94 18.08 -18.65
C GLN A 45 -32.36 19.54 -18.86
N GLU A 46 -32.38 20.34 -17.79
CA GLU A 46 -32.76 21.75 -17.88
C GLU A 46 -31.77 22.54 -18.75
N LYS A 47 -32.27 23.14 -19.83
CA LYS A 47 -31.44 23.87 -20.81
C LYS A 47 -31.03 25.24 -20.30
N GLU A 48 -31.84 25.83 -19.43
CA GLU A 48 -31.57 27.14 -18.82
C GLU A 48 -30.44 27.06 -17.77
N ILE A 49 -30.17 25.88 -17.21
CA ILE A 49 -29.01 25.66 -16.34
C ILE A 49 -27.81 25.33 -17.22
N LYS A 50 -26.95 26.33 -17.45
CA LYS A 50 -25.71 26.17 -18.21
C LYS A 50 -24.56 25.71 -17.31
N GLY A 51 -24.04 24.54 -17.60
CA GLY A 51 -22.87 23.94 -16.95
C GLY A 51 -21.56 24.46 -17.51
N ILE A 52 -20.45 23.93 -17.00
CA ILE A 52 -19.12 24.23 -17.52
C ILE A 52 -18.83 23.33 -18.71
N GLN A 53 -18.53 23.92 -19.86
CA GLN A 53 -18.15 23.16 -21.05
C GLN A 53 -16.69 22.68 -20.94
N ILE A 54 -16.50 21.36 -20.86
CA ILE A 54 -15.18 20.72 -20.87
C ILE A 54 -15.08 19.89 -22.17
N GLY A 55 -14.47 20.48 -23.19
CA GLY A 55 -14.42 19.89 -24.53
C GLY A 55 -15.82 19.71 -25.12
N LYS A 56 -16.21 18.46 -25.39
CA LYS A 56 -17.53 18.11 -25.93
C LYS A 56 -18.60 17.84 -24.86
N VAL A 57 -18.21 17.83 -23.58
CA VAL A 57 -19.10 17.46 -22.47
C VAL A 57 -19.41 18.67 -21.62
N GLU A 58 -20.69 18.90 -21.38
CA GLU A 58 -21.16 19.91 -20.43
C GLU A 58 -21.23 19.30 -19.02
N ALA A 59 -20.41 19.81 -18.10
CA ALA A 59 -20.43 19.39 -16.70
C ALA A 59 -21.37 20.31 -15.91
N LYS A 60 -22.52 19.77 -15.48
CA LYS A 60 -23.50 20.50 -14.67
C LYS A 60 -23.49 20.12 -13.18
N LEU A 61 -23.24 18.85 -12.87
CA LEU A 61 -23.52 18.30 -11.55
C LEU A 61 -22.58 17.15 -11.16
N SER A 62 -22.05 17.21 -9.94
CA SER A 62 -21.36 16.12 -9.25
C SER A 62 -22.07 15.81 -7.93
N LEU A 63 -22.34 14.53 -7.68
CA LEU A 63 -23.05 14.06 -6.48
C LEU A 63 -22.22 13.00 -5.74
N PHE A 64 -22.19 13.10 -4.41
CA PHE A 64 -21.70 12.06 -3.52
C PHE A 64 -22.53 12.05 -2.24
N ALA A 65 -23.43 11.08 -2.12
CA ALA A 65 -24.46 11.05 -1.08
C ALA A 65 -25.19 12.41 -1.01
N ASP A 66 -25.24 13.04 0.17
CA ASP A 66 -25.90 14.31 0.44
C ASP A 66 -25.12 15.56 -0.05
N HIS A 67 -23.86 15.39 -0.43
CA HIS A 67 -23.00 16.45 -0.94
C HIS A 67 -23.16 16.62 -2.45
N MET A 68 -23.64 17.80 -2.85
CA MET A 68 -23.86 18.18 -4.23
C MET A 68 -22.94 19.34 -4.62
N ILE A 69 -22.20 19.20 -5.72
CA ILE A 69 -21.54 20.32 -6.40
C ILE A 69 -22.25 20.57 -7.72
N VAL A 70 -22.74 21.79 -7.89
CA VAL A 70 -23.30 22.29 -9.14
C VAL A 70 -22.30 23.24 -9.78
N TYR A 71 -22.08 23.05 -11.08
CA TYR A 71 -21.18 23.87 -11.88
C TYR A 71 -22.03 24.77 -12.76
N LEU A 72 -21.86 26.09 -12.63
CA LEU A 72 -22.66 27.08 -13.34
C LEU A 72 -21.75 28.03 -14.13
N GLU A 73 -22.01 28.17 -15.43
CA GLU A 73 -21.32 29.14 -16.31
C GLU A 73 -21.94 30.56 -16.19
N ASP A 74 -23.25 30.62 -16.05
CA ASP A 74 -23.96 31.87 -15.75
C ASP A 74 -24.63 31.79 -14.37
N PRO A 75 -23.91 32.16 -13.30
CA PRO A 75 -24.42 32.04 -11.94
C PRO A 75 -25.73 32.76 -11.69
N ILE A 76 -25.98 33.91 -12.31
CA ILE A 76 -27.15 34.73 -12.00
C ILE A 76 -28.41 34.06 -12.53
N ALA A 77 -28.46 33.85 -13.85
CA ALA A 77 -29.62 33.23 -14.50
C ALA A 77 -29.77 31.75 -14.09
N SER A 78 -28.67 30.99 -14.08
CA SER A 78 -28.74 29.54 -13.83
C SER A 78 -29.02 29.22 -12.35
N ALA A 79 -28.52 30.01 -11.39
CA ALA A 79 -28.78 29.74 -9.97
C ALA A 79 -30.23 30.00 -9.58
N GLN A 80 -30.88 31.02 -10.13
CA GLN A 80 -32.31 31.28 -9.86
C GLN A 80 -33.18 30.09 -10.29
N LYS A 81 -32.91 29.52 -11.47
CA LYS A 81 -33.61 28.33 -11.96
C LYS A 81 -33.27 27.08 -11.15
N LEU A 82 -32.00 26.90 -10.81
CA LEU A 82 -31.56 25.82 -9.94
C LEU A 82 -32.29 25.86 -8.59
N LEU A 83 -32.37 27.03 -7.95
CA LEU A 83 -33.08 27.21 -6.68
C LEU A 83 -34.58 26.92 -6.84
N LYS A 84 -35.20 27.34 -7.95
CA LYS A 84 -36.61 27.02 -8.24
C LYS A 84 -36.83 25.52 -8.38
N LEU A 85 -35.96 24.81 -9.11
CA LEU A 85 -36.02 23.35 -9.25
C LEU A 85 -35.83 22.64 -7.92
N ILE A 86 -34.86 23.06 -7.11
CA ILE A 86 -34.63 22.44 -5.79
C ILE A 86 -35.79 22.74 -4.83
N ASN A 87 -36.39 23.93 -4.88
CA ASN A 87 -37.57 24.24 -4.09
C ASN A 87 -38.78 23.39 -4.49
N ASN A 88 -38.98 23.14 -5.79
CA ASN A 88 -40.03 22.23 -6.26
C ASN A 88 -39.75 20.79 -5.81
N PHE A 89 -38.51 20.33 -5.94
CA PHE A 89 -38.10 19.01 -5.46
C PHE A 89 -38.26 18.88 -3.94
N SER A 90 -37.94 19.93 -3.18
CA SER A 90 -38.10 20.00 -1.73
C SER A 90 -39.56 19.83 -1.31
N LYS A 91 -40.50 20.45 -2.02
CA LYS A 91 -41.94 20.28 -1.77
C LYS A 91 -42.42 18.84 -1.97
N VAL A 92 -41.86 18.14 -2.96
CA VAL A 92 -42.28 16.75 -3.29
C VAL A 92 -41.58 15.72 -2.40
N SER A 93 -40.29 15.91 -2.14
CA SER A 93 -39.43 14.91 -1.49
C SER A 93 -39.24 15.14 0.02
N GLY A 94 -39.57 16.33 0.53
CA GLY A 94 -39.28 16.75 1.90
C GLY A 94 -37.83 17.15 2.17
N TYR A 95 -36.90 16.99 1.22
CA TYR A 95 -35.49 17.38 1.38
C TYR A 95 -35.27 18.88 1.20
N LYS A 96 -34.58 19.53 2.14
CA LYS A 96 -34.26 20.97 2.06
C LYS A 96 -32.75 21.19 1.85
N ILE A 97 -32.38 22.29 1.20
CA ILE A 97 -30.99 22.73 1.19
C ILE A 97 -30.67 23.37 2.53
N ASN A 98 -29.53 23.02 3.12
CA ASN A 98 -28.97 23.78 4.22
C ASN A 98 -28.20 24.98 3.67
N VAL A 99 -28.84 26.14 3.64
CA VAL A 99 -28.26 27.38 3.12
C VAL A 99 -27.01 27.80 3.92
N GLN A 100 -27.00 27.58 5.23
CA GLN A 100 -25.86 27.94 6.10
C GLN A 100 -24.60 27.10 5.82
N LYS A 101 -24.77 25.81 5.47
CA LYS A 101 -23.67 24.90 5.09
C LYS A 101 -23.31 24.99 3.61
N SER A 102 -24.17 25.61 2.79
CA SER A 102 -23.97 25.73 1.35
C SER A 102 -23.11 26.95 1.03
N GLN A 103 -22.17 26.76 0.11
CA GLN A 103 -21.17 27.77 -0.23
C GLN A 103 -21.04 27.90 -1.74
N ALA A 104 -20.92 29.14 -2.21
CA ALA A 104 -20.61 29.42 -3.61
C ALA A 104 -19.13 29.77 -3.76
N PHE A 105 -18.46 29.17 -4.73
CA PHE A 105 -17.05 29.37 -5.03
C PHE A 105 -16.90 29.94 -6.44
N VAL A 106 -16.50 31.21 -6.52
CA VAL A 106 -16.55 32.01 -7.76
C VAL A 106 -15.15 32.10 -8.39
N TYR A 107 -15.05 31.66 -9.64
CA TYR A 107 -13.90 31.86 -10.52
C TYR A 107 -14.22 32.98 -11.53
N THR A 108 -13.99 34.23 -11.11
CA THR A 108 -14.06 35.41 -11.98
C THR A 108 -12.93 36.39 -11.66
N ASN A 109 -12.29 36.96 -12.68
CA ASN A 109 -11.31 38.03 -12.50
C ASN A 109 -11.96 39.42 -12.43
N ASN A 110 -13.28 39.52 -12.64
CA ASN A 110 -14.01 40.79 -12.64
C ASN A 110 -14.68 41.04 -11.28
N ARG A 111 -14.15 42.02 -10.53
CA ARG A 111 -14.64 42.40 -9.19
C ARG A 111 -16.09 42.89 -9.18
N ARG A 112 -16.53 43.68 -10.19
CA ARG A 112 -17.92 44.20 -10.25
C ARG A 112 -18.93 43.07 -10.31
N LYS A 113 -18.59 42.08 -11.14
CA LYS A 113 -19.37 40.89 -11.43
C LYS A 113 -19.38 39.90 -10.25
N GLU A 114 -18.28 39.82 -9.50
CA GLU A 114 -18.21 39.10 -8.22
C GLU A 114 -19.14 39.72 -7.15
N SER A 115 -19.17 41.06 -7.06
CA SER A 115 -20.08 41.77 -6.15
C SER A 115 -21.56 41.57 -6.49
N GLN A 116 -21.92 41.58 -7.78
CA GLN A 116 -23.29 41.28 -8.23
C GLN A 116 -23.72 39.85 -7.85
N ILE A 117 -22.85 38.87 -8.06
CA ILE A 117 -23.11 37.49 -7.64
C ILE A 117 -23.29 37.40 -6.12
N LYS A 118 -22.54 38.21 -5.36
CA LYS A 118 -22.63 38.27 -3.89
C LYS A 118 -23.96 38.83 -3.39
N SER A 119 -24.56 39.78 -4.10
CA SER A 119 -25.86 40.32 -3.72
C SER A 119 -27.02 39.41 -4.10
N GLU A 120 -26.88 38.61 -5.16
CA GLU A 120 -28.00 37.84 -5.72
C GLU A 120 -28.05 36.38 -5.26
N LEU A 121 -26.91 35.77 -4.89
CA LEU A 121 -26.90 34.39 -4.39
C LEU A 121 -27.17 34.33 -2.89
N PRO A 122 -28.05 33.42 -2.43
CA PRO A 122 -28.35 33.25 -1.00
C PRO A 122 -27.24 32.52 -0.22
N PHE A 123 -26.14 32.14 -0.87
CA PHE A 123 -25.09 31.29 -0.30
C PHE A 123 -23.88 32.10 0.15
N ALA A 124 -23.19 31.62 1.19
CA ALA A 124 -21.93 32.20 1.61
C ALA A 124 -20.87 32.05 0.50
N ILE A 125 -20.27 33.16 0.06
CA ILE A 125 -19.22 33.13 -0.96
C ILE A 125 -17.87 32.79 -0.34
N ALA A 126 -17.31 31.67 -0.76
CA ALA A 126 -15.93 31.30 -0.49
C ALA A 126 -15.01 32.04 -1.48
N THR A 127 -14.05 32.82 -0.95
CA THR A 127 -13.16 33.66 -1.78
C THR A 127 -11.83 32.98 -2.12
N LYS A 128 -11.37 32.02 -1.30
CA LYS A 128 -10.02 31.41 -1.43
C LYS A 128 -10.05 29.91 -1.69
N ARG A 129 -10.90 29.18 -0.97
CA ARG A 129 -10.98 27.71 -1.03
C ARG A 129 -12.34 27.19 -0.61
N ILE A 130 -12.69 26.01 -1.08
CA ILE A 130 -13.89 25.27 -0.67
C ILE A 130 -13.52 23.82 -0.34
N LYS A 131 -14.14 23.23 0.69
CA LYS A 131 -13.88 21.86 1.11
C LYS A 131 -14.91 20.92 0.49
N TYR A 132 -14.46 19.87 -0.20
CA TYR A 132 -15.31 18.82 -0.76
C TYR A 132 -14.68 17.45 -0.53
N LEU A 133 -15.44 16.50 0.05
CA LEU A 133 -14.97 15.14 0.39
C LEU A 133 -13.61 15.11 1.13
N GLY A 134 -13.39 16.11 1.99
CA GLY A 134 -12.16 16.28 2.76
C GLY A 134 -10.98 16.87 1.99
N ILE A 135 -11.17 17.29 0.74
CA ILE A 135 -10.18 17.97 -0.11
C ILE A 135 -10.49 19.47 -0.17
N GLN A 136 -9.47 20.30 0.00
CA GLN A 136 -9.54 21.75 -0.19
C GLN A 136 -9.29 22.09 -1.66
N LEU A 137 -10.33 22.53 -2.36
CA LEU A 137 -10.24 23.05 -3.72
C LEU A 137 -9.86 24.52 -3.65
N THR A 138 -8.80 24.91 -4.36
CA THR A 138 -8.26 26.27 -4.37
C THR A 138 -8.45 26.94 -5.71
N ARG A 139 -8.44 28.28 -5.71
CA ARG A 139 -8.54 29.05 -6.96
C ARG A 139 -7.32 28.85 -7.87
N ASN A 140 -6.13 28.77 -7.26
CA ASN A 140 -4.88 28.52 -7.95
C ASN A 140 -4.39 27.08 -7.70
N VAL A 141 -3.92 26.41 -8.76
CA VAL A 141 -3.43 25.03 -8.64
C VAL A 141 -2.13 24.92 -7.82
N ARG A 142 -1.32 25.98 -7.81
CA ARG A 142 -0.09 26.05 -7.00
C ARG A 142 -0.35 25.91 -5.50
N ASP A 143 -1.53 26.32 -5.04
CA ASP A 143 -1.92 26.28 -3.63
C ASP A 143 -2.45 24.90 -3.19
N LEU A 144 -2.79 24.00 -4.13
CA LEU A 144 -3.31 22.66 -3.81
C LEU A 144 -2.36 21.87 -2.90
N PHE A 145 -1.04 21.98 -3.13
CA PHE A 145 -0.04 21.34 -2.27
C PHE A 145 -0.11 21.89 -0.84
N LYS A 146 -0.10 23.22 -0.72
CA LYS A 146 -0.09 23.92 0.58
C LYS A 146 -1.35 23.62 1.38
N GLU A 147 -2.52 23.67 0.74
CA GLU A 147 -3.81 23.56 1.43
C GLU A 147 -4.26 22.10 1.70
N ASN A 148 -3.67 21.09 1.04
CA ASN A 148 -4.06 19.68 1.23
C ASN A 148 -2.96 18.82 1.86
N TYR A 149 -1.72 18.96 1.39
CA TYR A 149 -0.63 18.06 1.81
C TYR A 149 0.08 18.53 3.08
N LYS A 150 0.19 19.85 3.32
CA LYS A 150 0.71 20.33 4.61
C LYS A 150 -0.24 20.00 5.78
N PRO A 151 -1.57 20.21 5.67
CA PRO A 151 -2.49 19.76 6.72
C PRO A 151 -2.47 18.24 6.93
N LEU A 152 -2.34 17.44 5.86
CA LEU A 152 -2.16 15.99 5.98
C LEU A 152 -0.92 15.62 6.81
N LEU A 153 0.22 16.30 6.61
CA LEU A 153 1.41 16.05 7.43
C LEU A 153 1.19 16.42 8.89
N ASN A 154 0.47 17.51 9.15
CA ASN A 154 0.13 17.93 10.51
C ASN A 154 -0.84 16.94 11.17
N GLU A 155 -1.87 16.49 10.47
CA GLU A 155 -2.81 15.47 10.92
C GLU A 155 -2.08 14.17 11.30
N ILE A 156 -1.18 13.70 10.42
CA ILE A 156 -0.36 12.51 10.72
C ILE A 156 0.54 12.75 11.93
N ARG A 157 1.09 13.96 12.09
CA ARG A 157 1.92 14.32 13.25
C ARG A 157 1.10 14.28 14.54
N GLU A 158 -0.09 14.86 14.53
CA GLU A 158 -1.02 14.82 15.68
C GLU A 158 -1.44 13.39 16.01
N ASP A 159 -1.84 12.59 15.02
CA ASP A 159 -2.21 11.19 15.20
C ASP A 159 -1.05 10.38 15.83
N THR A 160 0.16 10.54 15.30
CA THR A 160 1.34 9.85 15.85
C THR A 160 1.71 10.30 17.26
N ASN A 161 1.40 11.56 17.61
CA ASN A 161 1.56 12.08 18.97
C ASN A 161 0.49 11.51 19.91
N ARG A 162 -0.78 11.46 19.49
CA ARG A 162 -1.88 10.84 20.27
C ARG A 162 -1.58 9.37 20.53
N TRP A 163 -1.11 8.64 19.52
CA TRP A 163 -0.77 7.22 19.63
C TRP A 163 0.58 6.95 20.29
N ARG A 164 1.31 7.99 20.73
CA ARG A 164 2.66 7.86 21.29
C ARG A 164 2.66 6.95 22.51
N ASN A 165 1.70 7.13 23.40
CA ASN A 165 1.63 6.46 24.71
C ASN A 165 0.96 5.09 24.65
N ILE A 166 0.45 4.67 23.49
CA ILE A 166 -0.14 3.33 23.34
C ILE A 166 0.96 2.30 23.61
N PRO A 167 0.76 1.36 24.57
CA PRO A 167 1.70 0.30 24.89
C PRO A 167 1.69 -0.75 23.77
N CYS A 168 2.25 -0.37 22.62
CA CYS A 168 2.32 -1.19 21.43
C CYS A 168 3.78 -1.47 21.05
N SER A 169 3.99 -2.71 20.63
CA SER A 169 5.23 -3.18 20.04
C SER A 169 5.57 -2.37 18.79
N TRP A 170 6.84 -2.28 18.37
CA TRP A 170 7.17 -1.50 17.16
C TRP A 170 6.59 -2.16 15.90
N LEU A 171 6.38 -3.48 15.93
CA LEU A 171 5.63 -4.19 14.90
C LEU A 171 4.15 -3.78 14.90
N GLY A 172 3.54 -3.64 16.07
CA GLY A 172 2.20 -3.07 16.24
C GLY A 172 2.10 -1.66 15.65
N ARG A 173 3.09 -0.80 15.91
CA ARG A 173 3.16 0.55 15.33
C ARG A 173 3.27 0.53 13.80
N ILE A 174 4.00 -0.40 13.22
CA ILE A 174 4.03 -0.58 11.76
C ILE A 174 2.66 -0.96 11.21
N ASN A 175 1.92 -1.81 11.92
CA ASN A 175 0.55 -2.16 11.51
C ASN A 175 -0.39 -0.95 11.61
N ILE A 176 -0.27 -0.12 12.66
CA ILE A 176 -1.00 1.16 12.76
C ILE A 176 -0.69 2.06 11.54
N VAL A 177 0.59 2.18 11.16
CA VAL A 177 0.98 2.95 9.95
C VAL A 177 0.30 2.38 8.69
N LYS A 178 0.24 1.07 8.54
CA LYS A 178 -0.40 0.41 7.38
C LYS A 178 -1.92 0.60 7.35
N MET A 179 -2.55 0.60 8.52
CA MET A 179 -4.01 0.61 8.65
C MET A 179 -4.59 2.03 8.70
N ALA A 180 -3.88 3.00 9.30
CA ALA A 180 -4.40 4.34 9.53
C ALA A 180 -3.71 5.41 8.66
N ILE A 181 -2.37 5.41 8.59
CA ILE A 181 -1.62 6.48 7.88
C ILE A 181 -1.59 6.22 6.38
N LEU A 182 -1.31 4.99 5.95
CA LEU A 182 -1.19 4.65 4.54
C LEU A 182 -2.48 4.94 3.74
N PRO A 183 -3.70 4.57 4.21
CA PRO A 183 -4.92 4.89 3.48
C PRO A 183 -5.17 6.40 3.35
N LYS A 184 -4.92 7.20 4.40
CA LYS A 184 -5.03 8.67 4.36
C LYS A 184 -4.14 9.26 3.27
N VAL A 185 -2.89 8.81 3.19
CA VAL A 185 -1.93 9.27 2.18
C VAL A 185 -2.35 8.83 0.78
N ILE A 186 -2.76 7.58 0.59
CA ILE A 186 -3.22 7.06 -0.72
C ILE A 186 -4.46 7.81 -1.20
N TYR A 187 -5.43 8.06 -0.32
CA TYR A 187 -6.65 8.81 -0.66
C TYR A 187 -6.32 10.20 -1.20
N ARG A 188 -5.47 10.95 -0.50
CA ARG A 188 -5.07 12.31 -0.91
C ARG A 188 -4.31 12.33 -2.24
N ILE A 189 -3.39 11.37 -2.44
CA ILE A 189 -2.62 11.26 -3.69
C ILE A 189 -3.51 10.85 -4.86
N ASN A 190 -4.45 9.94 -4.66
CA ASN A 190 -5.41 9.54 -5.70
C ASN A 190 -6.35 10.70 -6.07
N ALA A 191 -6.82 11.47 -5.08
CA ALA A 191 -7.74 12.59 -5.30
C ALA A 191 -7.05 13.80 -5.95
N ILE A 192 -5.79 14.09 -5.59
CA ILE A 192 -5.03 15.24 -6.12
C ILE A 192 -3.67 14.75 -6.63
N PRO A 193 -3.59 14.23 -7.86
CA PRO A 193 -2.37 13.59 -8.34
C PRO A 193 -1.35 14.60 -8.90
N ILE A 194 -0.96 15.58 -8.07
CA ILE A 194 0.03 16.62 -8.42
C ILE A 194 1.47 16.13 -8.20
N LYS A 195 2.44 16.83 -8.80
CA LYS A 195 3.86 16.61 -8.54
C LYS A 195 4.21 16.96 -7.10
N LEU A 196 4.50 15.94 -6.29
CA LEU A 196 4.90 16.14 -4.89
C LEU A 196 6.42 16.39 -4.74
N PRO A 197 6.82 17.36 -3.91
CA PRO A 197 8.22 17.62 -3.64
C PRO A 197 8.85 16.48 -2.83
N LEU A 198 10.15 16.26 -3.00
CA LEU A 198 10.87 15.22 -2.25
C LEU A 198 10.85 15.49 -0.74
N THR A 199 10.80 16.76 -0.33
CA THR A 199 10.73 17.19 1.07
C THR A 199 9.51 16.63 1.79
N PHE A 200 8.35 16.60 1.12
CA PHE A 200 7.12 15.99 1.64
C PHE A 200 7.35 14.52 2.03
N PHE A 201 7.94 13.73 1.12
CA PHE A 201 8.21 12.32 1.39
C PHE A 201 9.24 12.14 2.51
N THR A 202 10.30 12.96 2.54
CA THR A 202 11.31 12.87 3.61
C THR A 202 10.71 13.20 4.98
N GLU A 203 9.80 14.17 5.05
CA GLU A 203 9.14 14.56 6.29
C GLU A 203 8.13 13.49 6.75
N LEU A 204 7.28 13.01 5.85
CA LEU A 204 6.34 11.91 6.12
C LEU A 204 7.07 10.66 6.62
N GLU A 205 8.17 10.31 5.97
CA GLU A 205 9.00 9.18 6.37
C GLU A 205 9.68 9.41 7.73
N LYS A 206 10.20 10.61 7.99
CA LYS A 206 10.81 10.96 9.28
C LYS A 206 9.80 10.83 10.42
N THR A 207 8.60 11.39 10.26
CA THR A 207 7.51 11.32 11.25
C THR A 207 7.11 9.87 11.51
N THR A 208 6.87 9.10 10.45
CA THR A 208 6.51 7.68 10.53
C THR A 208 7.60 6.85 11.23
N MET A 209 8.87 7.07 10.89
CA MET A 209 9.98 6.34 11.49
C MET A 209 10.22 6.71 12.96
N ASN A 210 10.00 7.98 13.32
CA ASN A 210 10.06 8.44 14.71
C ASN A 210 8.94 7.81 15.54
N PHE A 211 7.72 7.73 14.98
CA PHE A 211 6.59 7.05 15.62
C PHE A 211 6.88 5.57 15.88
N ILE A 212 7.31 4.82 14.85
CA ILE A 212 7.62 3.38 14.96
C ILE A 212 8.66 3.11 16.06
N ARG A 213 9.63 4.02 16.22
CA ARG A 213 10.72 3.85 17.18
C ARG A 213 10.48 4.50 18.53
N ASN A 214 9.30 5.08 18.75
CA ASN A 214 8.99 5.87 19.94
C ASN A 214 10.08 6.92 20.25
N GLN A 215 10.47 7.68 19.22
CA GLN A 215 11.52 8.71 19.23
C GLN A 215 12.95 8.20 19.55
N LYS A 216 13.17 6.88 19.61
CA LYS A 216 14.51 6.30 19.77
C LYS A 216 15.27 6.21 18.44
N ARG A 217 16.60 6.21 18.50
CA ARG A 217 17.46 6.11 17.31
C ARG A 217 17.23 4.81 16.53
N ALA A 218 17.38 4.93 15.22
CA ALA A 218 17.39 3.82 14.27
C ALA A 218 18.36 2.69 14.61
N ARG A 219 17.84 1.47 14.88
CA ARG A 219 18.70 0.27 15.01
C ARG A 219 18.64 -0.66 13.80
N ILE A 220 17.50 -0.72 13.11
CA ILE A 220 17.33 -1.51 11.88
C ILE A 220 17.18 -0.56 10.69
N ALA A 221 17.90 -0.84 9.61
CA ALA A 221 17.83 -0.09 8.37
C ALA A 221 16.44 -0.19 7.74
N LYS A 222 15.90 0.95 7.24
CA LYS A 222 14.60 1.01 6.54
C LYS A 222 14.51 -0.01 5.39
N SER A 223 15.59 -0.16 4.63
CA SER A 223 15.66 -1.10 3.51
C SER A 223 15.44 -2.56 3.92
N ILE A 224 15.70 -2.93 5.18
CA ILE A 224 15.39 -4.25 5.73
C ILE A 224 13.91 -4.31 6.13
N LEU A 225 13.41 -3.29 6.84
CA LEU A 225 12.01 -3.22 7.27
C LEU A 225 11.01 -3.24 6.11
N SER A 226 11.35 -2.56 5.01
CA SER A 226 10.51 -2.46 3.82
C SER A 226 10.51 -3.73 2.96
N LYS A 227 11.33 -4.75 3.23
CA LYS A 227 11.34 -5.99 2.42
C LYS A 227 10.00 -6.73 2.47
N LYS A 228 9.77 -7.57 1.46
CA LYS A 228 8.67 -8.55 1.46
C LYS A 228 8.88 -9.53 2.63
N ASN A 229 7.79 -10.03 3.20
CA ASN A 229 7.84 -11.02 4.27
C ASN A 229 8.70 -12.24 3.87
N THR A 230 8.56 -12.75 2.64
CA THR A 230 9.35 -13.88 2.11
C THR A 230 10.87 -13.66 2.11
N ALA A 231 11.34 -12.42 2.17
CA ALA A 231 12.76 -12.07 2.17
C ALA A 231 13.25 -11.56 3.54
N GLY A 232 12.55 -11.87 4.63
CA GLY A 232 12.90 -11.46 5.99
C GLY A 232 12.56 -10.01 6.33
N GLY A 233 11.64 -9.39 5.58
CA GLY A 233 11.14 -8.04 5.84
C GLY A 233 9.85 -8.00 6.64
N ILE A 234 9.47 -6.80 7.08
CA ILE A 234 8.27 -6.54 7.90
C ILE A 234 7.23 -5.73 7.11
N THR A 235 7.44 -5.63 5.80
CA THR A 235 6.55 -4.99 4.83
C THR A 235 6.18 -3.54 5.17
N LEU A 236 7.11 -2.78 5.78
CA LEU A 236 6.91 -1.34 5.97
C LEU A 236 6.59 -0.67 4.62
N PRO A 237 5.47 0.08 4.51
CA PRO A 237 5.11 0.81 3.30
C PRO A 237 6.20 1.77 2.83
N ASP A 238 6.35 1.89 1.51
CA ASP A 238 7.21 2.91 0.91
C ASP A 238 6.29 3.93 0.23
N PHE A 239 6.08 5.07 0.88
CA PHE A 239 5.13 6.10 0.43
C PHE A 239 5.50 6.65 -0.95
N LYS A 240 6.79 6.76 -1.28
CA LYS A 240 7.25 7.23 -2.59
C LYS A 240 6.93 6.22 -3.68
N LEU A 241 7.10 4.92 -3.42
CA LEU A 241 6.71 3.89 -4.37
C LEU A 241 5.19 3.79 -4.52
N TYR A 242 4.42 3.99 -3.45
CA TYR A 242 2.95 4.06 -3.55
C TYR A 242 2.49 5.26 -4.38
N TYR A 243 3.08 6.43 -4.16
CA TYR A 243 2.83 7.61 -4.99
C TYR A 243 3.10 7.34 -6.48
N LYS A 244 4.25 6.74 -6.80
CA LYS A 244 4.57 6.36 -8.17
C LYS A 244 3.57 5.35 -8.74
N ALA A 245 3.17 4.36 -7.94
CA ALA A 245 2.18 3.37 -8.36
C ALA A 245 0.82 4.01 -8.67
N THR A 246 0.37 4.97 -7.86
CA THR A 246 -0.84 5.75 -8.11
C THR A 246 -0.72 6.56 -9.40
N VAL A 247 0.38 7.30 -9.60
CA VAL A 247 0.57 8.13 -10.81
C VAL A 247 0.61 7.26 -12.07
N ILE A 248 1.28 6.11 -12.01
CA ILE A 248 1.40 5.17 -13.14
C ILE A 248 0.08 4.44 -13.42
N LYS A 249 -0.78 4.24 -12.42
CA LYS A 249 -2.12 3.64 -12.60
C LYS A 249 -2.88 4.34 -13.74
N THR A 250 -2.75 5.65 -13.85
CA THR A 250 -3.42 6.43 -14.89
C THR A 250 -2.95 6.08 -16.30
N SER A 251 -1.68 5.70 -16.47
CA SER A 251 -1.17 5.20 -17.75
C SER A 251 -1.88 3.91 -18.19
N CYS A 252 -2.41 3.08 -17.28
CA CYS A 252 -3.21 1.91 -17.65
C CYS A 252 -4.47 2.32 -18.42
N TYR A 253 -5.17 3.37 -17.99
CA TYR A 253 -6.36 3.86 -18.69
C TYR A 253 -6.02 4.38 -20.09
N TRP A 254 -4.80 4.90 -20.31
CA TRP A 254 -4.37 5.32 -21.65
C TRP A 254 -4.28 4.17 -22.62
N TYR A 255 -3.89 2.99 -22.15
CA TYR A 255 -3.82 1.79 -22.98
C TYR A 255 -5.20 1.15 -23.18
N GLN A 256 -6.03 1.05 -22.14
CA GLN A 256 -7.32 0.34 -22.23
C GLN A 256 -8.43 1.20 -22.85
N ASN A 257 -8.86 2.21 -22.11
CA ASN A 257 -9.88 3.17 -22.54
C ASN A 257 -9.69 4.47 -21.75
N ARG A 258 -9.31 5.55 -22.44
CA ARG A 258 -9.07 6.87 -21.83
C ARG A 258 -10.33 7.47 -21.23
N ASP A 259 -11.50 7.12 -21.76
CA ASP A 259 -12.79 7.64 -21.30
C ASP A 259 -13.24 7.05 -19.95
N ILE A 260 -12.48 6.13 -19.37
CA ILE A 260 -12.79 5.65 -18.01
C ILE A 260 -12.32 6.66 -16.97
N ASP A 261 -11.18 7.31 -17.20
CA ASP A 261 -10.54 8.20 -16.23
C ASP A 261 -10.95 9.66 -16.45
N GLN A 262 -11.45 10.30 -15.40
CA GLN A 262 -11.97 11.67 -15.47
C GLN A 262 -10.89 12.71 -15.75
N TRP A 263 -9.66 12.51 -15.26
CA TRP A 263 -8.54 13.42 -15.54
C TRP A 263 -8.17 13.37 -17.02
N ASN A 264 -8.15 12.16 -17.60
CA ASN A 264 -7.93 11.98 -19.04
C ASN A 264 -9.00 12.68 -19.88
N LYS A 265 -10.28 12.57 -19.51
CA LYS A 265 -11.37 13.29 -20.20
C LYS A 265 -11.20 14.80 -20.15
N THR A 266 -10.77 15.32 -19.01
CA THR A 266 -10.64 16.77 -18.76
C THR A 266 -9.46 17.37 -19.50
N GLU A 267 -8.30 16.70 -19.53
CA GLU A 267 -7.10 17.18 -20.23
C GLU A 267 -7.06 16.79 -21.73
N ALA A 268 -7.96 15.91 -22.20
CA ALA A 268 -8.01 15.50 -23.62
C ALA A 268 -8.21 16.65 -24.63
N PRO A 269 -9.02 17.70 -24.36
CA PRO A 269 -9.19 18.84 -25.26
C PRO A 269 -7.97 19.78 -25.32
N GLU A 270 -7.20 19.89 -24.24
CA GLU A 270 -5.98 20.72 -24.15
C GLU A 270 -4.76 20.04 -24.80
N ALA A 271 -4.86 18.73 -25.00
CA ALA A 271 -3.92 17.94 -25.75
C ALA A 271 -4.28 17.98 -27.25
N THR A 272 -3.30 18.21 -28.13
CA THR A 272 -3.49 18.04 -29.57
C THR A 272 -4.13 16.67 -29.86
N GLN A 273 -5.28 16.72 -30.54
CA GLN A 273 -6.32 15.69 -30.65
C GLN A 273 -5.85 14.32 -31.22
N HIS A 274 -4.59 14.21 -31.66
CA HIS A 274 -4.03 13.04 -32.34
C HIS A 274 -2.84 12.40 -31.61
N THR A 275 -2.43 12.93 -30.46
CA THR A 275 -1.12 12.58 -29.86
C THR A 275 -1.20 11.62 -28.68
N TYR A 276 -2.37 11.44 -28.04
CA TYR A 276 -2.44 10.71 -26.76
C TYR A 276 -3.14 9.35 -26.80
N ASN A 277 -4.03 9.09 -27.76
CA ASN A 277 -4.84 7.86 -27.79
C ASN A 277 -4.03 6.56 -27.94
N TYR A 278 -2.73 6.66 -28.25
CA TYR A 278 -1.91 5.50 -28.57
C TYR A 278 -0.61 5.39 -27.78
N THR A 279 -0.22 6.36 -26.94
CA THR A 279 1.20 6.51 -26.51
C THR A 279 1.80 5.37 -25.68
N ILE A 280 1.02 4.53 -25.02
CA ILE A 280 1.56 3.39 -24.25
C ILE A 280 1.82 2.24 -25.21
N PHE A 281 3.09 1.85 -25.34
CA PHE A 281 3.56 0.86 -26.33
C PHE A 281 3.38 1.30 -27.78
N ASP A 282 3.47 2.60 -28.08
CA ASP A 282 3.44 3.13 -29.44
C ASP A 282 4.56 4.16 -29.69
N LYS A 283 4.84 4.42 -30.96
CA LYS A 283 5.84 5.36 -31.44
C LYS A 283 5.57 6.79 -30.91
N PRO A 284 6.57 7.48 -30.33
CA PRO A 284 6.42 8.84 -29.86
C PRO A 284 6.23 9.81 -31.04
N ASP A 285 5.41 10.84 -30.85
CA ASP A 285 5.28 11.93 -31.81
C ASP A 285 6.53 12.81 -31.80
N LYS A 286 7.14 13.04 -32.98
CA LYS A 286 8.31 13.93 -33.11
C LYS A 286 7.95 15.40 -32.80
N ASN A 287 6.68 15.79 -32.97
CA ASN A 287 6.20 17.15 -32.74
C ASN A 287 5.54 17.32 -31.36
N LYS A 288 5.86 16.46 -30.38
CA LYS A 288 5.23 16.48 -29.05
C LYS A 288 5.63 17.71 -28.25
N GLN A 289 4.90 18.81 -28.43
CA GLN A 289 4.89 19.91 -27.47
C GLN A 289 3.82 19.62 -26.42
N TRP A 290 4.23 19.45 -25.17
CA TRP A 290 3.26 19.53 -24.07
C TRP A 290 2.75 20.97 -24.06
N GLY A 291 1.43 21.17 -24.03
CA GLY A 291 0.88 22.47 -23.66
C GLY A 291 1.55 22.93 -22.36
N LYS A 292 1.77 24.24 -22.20
CA LYS A 292 2.50 24.79 -21.03
C LYS A 292 1.93 24.32 -19.68
N ASP A 293 0.69 23.82 -19.64
CA ASP A 293 -0.07 23.58 -18.41
C ASP A 293 -0.61 22.15 -18.17
N SER A 294 -0.29 21.12 -18.98
CA SER A 294 -0.70 19.72 -18.66
C SER A 294 0.08 19.21 -17.44
N MET A 295 -0.41 19.48 -16.23
CA MET A 295 0.28 19.17 -14.98
C MET A 295 0.30 17.68 -14.67
N PHE A 296 -0.75 16.94 -15.02
CA PHE A 296 -0.90 15.54 -14.64
C PHE A 296 -0.40 14.58 -15.71
N ASN A 297 -0.87 14.70 -16.95
CA ASN A 297 -0.50 13.77 -18.02
C ASN A 297 1.01 13.79 -18.32
N LYS A 298 1.64 14.97 -18.33
CA LYS A 298 3.10 15.10 -18.49
C LYS A 298 3.85 14.32 -17.42
N TRP A 299 3.47 14.53 -16.17
CA TRP A 299 4.12 13.89 -15.03
C TRP A 299 3.90 12.37 -14.99
N CYS A 300 2.70 11.92 -15.36
CA CYS A 300 2.37 10.51 -15.54
C CYS A 300 3.28 9.84 -16.58
N TRP A 301 3.41 10.45 -17.76
CA TRP A 301 4.25 9.97 -18.85
C TRP A 301 5.74 9.91 -18.49
N GLU A 302 6.26 10.95 -17.83
CA GLU A 302 7.64 10.98 -17.35
C GLU A 302 7.93 9.84 -16.36
N ASN A 303 7.00 9.56 -15.44
CA ASN A 303 7.14 8.45 -14.50
C ASN A 303 7.06 7.09 -15.21
N TRP A 304 6.14 6.92 -16.16
CA TRP A 304 6.04 5.72 -16.99
C TRP A 304 7.34 5.41 -17.73
N LEU A 305 7.84 6.38 -18.51
CA LEU A 305 9.09 6.23 -19.26
C LEU A 305 10.28 5.94 -18.36
N ALA A 306 10.39 6.64 -17.23
CA ALA A 306 11.45 6.39 -16.26
C ALA A 306 11.41 4.95 -15.72
N MET A 307 10.21 4.34 -15.60
CA MET A 307 10.07 2.96 -15.16
C MET A 307 10.43 1.96 -16.27
N CYS A 308 9.97 2.16 -17.50
CA CYS A 308 10.35 1.30 -18.63
C CYS A 308 11.88 1.27 -18.81
N ARG A 309 12.54 2.45 -18.77
CA ARG A 309 14.02 2.54 -18.83
C ARG A 309 14.69 1.77 -17.70
N LYS A 310 14.17 1.85 -16.48
CA LYS A 310 14.71 1.10 -15.33
C LYS A 310 14.54 -0.42 -15.46
N GLN A 311 13.49 -0.86 -16.14
CA GLN A 311 13.26 -2.27 -16.43
C GLN A 311 14.01 -2.77 -17.67
N LYS A 312 14.72 -1.88 -18.37
CA LYS A 312 15.31 -2.15 -19.69
C LYS A 312 14.27 -2.64 -20.70
N LEU A 313 13.03 -2.17 -20.57
CA LEU A 313 11.94 -2.45 -21.50
C LEU A 313 11.86 -1.33 -22.55
N ASP A 314 11.56 -1.72 -23.78
CA ASP A 314 11.16 -0.78 -24.83
C ASP A 314 9.77 -0.22 -24.48
N PRO A 315 9.64 1.09 -24.26
CA PRO A 315 8.34 1.70 -23.95
C PRO A 315 7.42 1.85 -25.17
N PHE A 316 7.92 1.62 -26.39
CA PHE A 316 7.25 2.01 -27.64
C PHE A 316 6.89 0.83 -28.54
N LEU A 317 7.56 -0.32 -28.45
CA LEU A 317 7.24 -1.51 -29.24
C LEU A 317 7.32 -2.78 -28.38
N THR A 318 6.18 -3.41 -28.16
CA THR A 318 6.02 -4.59 -27.27
C THR A 318 5.04 -5.59 -27.88
N PRO A 319 4.93 -6.82 -27.34
CA PRO A 319 3.89 -7.77 -27.76
C PRO A 319 2.47 -7.19 -27.75
N TYR A 320 2.19 -6.29 -26.81
CA TYR A 320 0.88 -5.65 -26.64
C TYR A 320 0.72 -4.33 -27.40
N THR A 321 1.65 -3.96 -28.28
CA THR A 321 1.44 -2.81 -29.16
C THR A 321 0.18 -3.03 -30.00
N LYS A 322 -0.71 -2.03 -30.07
CA LYS A 322 -1.98 -2.16 -30.79
C LYS A 322 -1.79 -2.17 -32.30
N ILE A 323 -2.68 -2.85 -33.02
CA ILE A 323 -2.65 -2.90 -34.50
C ILE A 323 -3.00 -1.52 -35.10
N ASN A 324 -3.82 -0.73 -34.41
CA ASN A 324 -4.13 0.65 -34.81
C ASN A 324 -3.11 1.70 -34.32
N SER A 325 -1.93 1.26 -33.88
CA SER A 325 -0.83 2.11 -33.43
C SER A 325 -0.20 2.91 -34.59
N ARG A 326 0.57 3.95 -34.27
CA ARG A 326 1.30 4.75 -35.27
C ARG A 326 2.30 3.94 -36.06
N TRP A 327 2.90 2.90 -35.45
CA TRP A 327 3.77 1.96 -36.16
C TRP A 327 3.12 1.37 -37.42
N ILE A 328 1.83 1.03 -37.33
CA ILE A 328 1.07 0.44 -38.44
C ILE A 328 0.46 1.53 -39.34
N LYS A 329 0.04 2.67 -38.77
CA LYS A 329 -0.46 3.80 -39.56
C LYS A 329 0.60 4.38 -40.51
N ASP A 330 1.86 4.43 -40.08
CA ASP A 330 2.99 4.88 -40.91
C ASP A 330 3.20 3.98 -42.14
N LEU A 331 2.65 2.75 -42.15
CA LEU A 331 2.65 1.85 -43.31
C LEU A 331 1.55 2.20 -44.35
N ASN A 332 0.66 3.16 -44.07
CA ASN A 332 -0.46 3.51 -44.94
C ASN A 332 -1.32 2.30 -45.34
N ILE A 333 -1.74 1.51 -44.35
CA ILE A 333 -2.65 0.37 -44.53
C ILE A 333 -4.10 0.86 -44.52
N ARG A 334 -4.97 0.27 -45.35
CA ARG A 334 -6.38 0.69 -45.40
C ARG A 334 -7.08 0.52 -44.04
N PRO A 335 -7.94 1.47 -43.62
CA PRO A 335 -8.72 1.36 -42.39
C PRO A 335 -9.62 0.11 -42.35
N GLY A 336 -10.15 -0.32 -43.51
CA GLY A 336 -10.95 -1.55 -43.63
C GLY A 336 -10.16 -2.80 -43.22
N THR A 337 -8.90 -2.90 -43.67
CA THR A 337 -7.99 -4.00 -43.31
C THR A 337 -7.70 -4.02 -41.81
N ILE A 338 -7.45 -2.86 -41.19
CA ILE A 338 -7.21 -2.75 -39.74
C ILE A 338 -8.45 -3.20 -38.96
N LYS A 339 -9.65 -2.77 -39.35
CA LYS A 339 -10.91 -3.20 -38.72
C LYS A 339 -11.11 -4.73 -38.83
N THR A 340 -10.81 -5.32 -39.98
CA THR A 340 -10.91 -6.77 -40.19
C THR A 340 -9.93 -7.54 -39.29
N LEU A 341 -8.72 -7.04 -39.10
CA LEU A 341 -7.73 -7.63 -38.18
C LEU A 341 -8.20 -7.52 -36.71
N GLU A 342 -8.64 -6.33 -36.29
CA GLU A 342 -9.12 -6.06 -34.93
C GLU A 342 -10.34 -6.90 -34.54
N GLY A 343 -11.27 -7.11 -35.47
CA GLY A 343 -12.50 -7.86 -35.23
C GLY A 343 -12.31 -9.38 -35.18
N ASN A 344 -11.33 -9.93 -35.92
CA ASN A 344 -11.20 -11.38 -36.12
C ASN A 344 -10.01 -12.03 -35.40
N LEU A 345 -8.89 -11.33 -35.26
CA LEU A 345 -7.65 -11.89 -34.70
C LEU A 345 -7.35 -11.37 -33.30
N GLY A 346 -7.61 -10.09 -33.07
CA GLY A 346 -7.35 -9.43 -31.80
C GLY A 346 -6.85 -8.00 -32.02
N LYS A 347 -6.48 -7.30 -30.96
CA LYS A 347 -6.16 -5.86 -31.01
C LYS A 347 -4.66 -5.56 -31.03
N THR A 348 -3.81 -6.58 -30.90
CA THR A 348 -2.37 -6.42 -30.67
C THR A 348 -1.50 -7.12 -31.73
N ILE A 349 -0.24 -6.71 -31.85
CA ILE A 349 0.74 -7.35 -32.75
C ILE A 349 0.92 -8.83 -32.39
N GLN A 350 0.88 -9.19 -31.10
CA GLN A 350 0.98 -10.59 -30.66
C GLN A 350 -0.14 -11.48 -31.22
N ASP A 351 -1.33 -10.91 -31.50
CA ASP A 351 -2.48 -11.63 -32.05
C ASP A 351 -2.31 -11.93 -33.55
N ILE A 352 -1.63 -11.04 -34.28
CA ILE A 352 -1.26 -11.23 -35.69
C ILE A 352 -0.08 -12.21 -35.83
N GLY A 353 0.82 -12.23 -34.85
CA GLY A 353 2.07 -13.00 -34.90
C GLY A 353 3.20 -12.24 -35.60
N VAL A 354 4.45 -12.63 -35.32
CA VAL A 354 5.66 -12.01 -35.89
C VAL A 354 6.62 -13.09 -36.39
N GLY A 355 7.54 -12.71 -37.27
CA GLY A 355 8.51 -13.65 -37.85
C GLY A 355 7.83 -14.80 -38.60
N LYS A 356 8.22 -16.05 -38.29
CA LYS A 356 7.68 -17.25 -38.94
C LYS A 356 6.19 -17.49 -38.64
N ASP A 357 5.72 -16.96 -37.50
CA ASP A 357 4.35 -17.16 -37.02
C ASP A 357 3.36 -16.10 -37.54
N PHE A 358 3.84 -15.11 -38.31
CA PHE A 358 3.00 -14.04 -38.86
C PHE A 358 1.83 -14.61 -39.66
N MET A 359 0.62 -14.35 -39.20
CA MET A 359 -0.66 -14.79 -39.79
C MET A 359 -0.79 -16.31 -39.99
N ASN A 360 0.09 -17.11 -39.37
CA ASN A 360 0.13 -18.56 -39.51
C ASN A 360 -0.21 -19.28 -38.19
N LYS A 361 -0.30 -18.53 -37.08
CA LYS A 361 -0.46 -19.07 -35.72
C LYS A 361 -1.83 -19.70 -35.43
N THR A 362 -2.89 -19.26 -36.10
CA THR A 362 -4.24 -19.78 -35.90
C THR A 362 -4.95 -20.03 -37.24
N PRO A 363 -5.87 -21.01 -37.32
CA PRO A 363 -6.69 -21.23 -38.51
C PRO A 363 -7.48 -19.98 -38.94
N LYS A 364 -7.90 -19.17 -37.96
CA LYS A 364 -8.54 -17.87 -38.21
C LYS A 364 -7.60 -16.87 -38.89
N ALA A 365 -6.33 -16.82 -38.48
CA ALA A 365 -5.34 -15.96 -39.11
C ALA A 365 -5.10 -16.34 -40.57
N LEU A 366 -5.02 -17.64 -40.88
CA LEU A 366 -4.88 -18.13 -42.26
C LEU A 366 -6.09 -17.74 -43.13
N ALA A 367 -7.31 -17.90 -42.61
CA ALA A 367 -8.52 -17.51 -43.33
C ALA A 367 -8.59 -15.99 -43.59
N ILE A 368 -8.13 -15.16 -42.64
CA ILE A 368 -8.09 -13.71 -42.80
C ILE A 368 -6.96 -13.28 -43.74
N LYS A 369 -5.82 -13.97 -43.73
CA LYS A 369 -4.70 -13.74 -44.65
C LYS A 369 -5.14 -13.79 -46.12
N ALA A 370 -6.08 -14.69 -46.44
CA ALA A 370 -6.66 -14.82 -47.79
C ALA A 370 -7.70 -13.72 -48.14
N LYS A 371 -8.28 -13.05 -47.13
CA LYS A 371 -9.32 -12.01 -47.29
C LYS A 371 -8.77 -10.58 -47.29
N ILE A 372 -7.54 -10.39 -46.83
CA ILE A 372 -6.88 -9.08 -46.80
C ILE A 372 -6.26 -8.79 -48.16
N ASP A 373 -6.28 -7.52 -48.54
CA ASP A 373 -5.60 -7.07 -49.75
C ASP A 373 -4.09 -7.39 -49.72
N LYS A 374 -3.60 -7.82 -50.88
CA LYS A 374 -2.24 -8.30 -51.07
C LYS A 374 -1.17 -7.25 -50.74
N TRP A 375 -1.39 -5.98 -51.08
CA TRP A 375 -0.46 -4.89 -50.77
C TRP A 375 -0.43 -4.57 -49.28
N ASP A 376 -1.59 -4.52 -48.62
CA ASP A 376 -1.65 -4.32 -47.16
C ASP A 376 -0.96 -5.47 -46.41
N LEU A 377 -1.16 -6.71 -46.87
CA LEU A 377 -0.51 -7.90 -46.32
C LEU A 377 1.01 -7.85 -46.48
N MET A 378 1.52 -7.42 -47.64
CA MET A 378 2.96 -7.27 -47.87
C MET A 378 3.60 -6.22 -46.95
N LYS A 379 2.93 -5.09 -46.73
CA LYS A 379 3.41 -4.05 -45.80
C LYS A 379 3.45 -4.55 -44.35
N LEU A 380 2.38 -5.22 -43.91
CA LEU A 380 2.32 -5.84 -42.59
C LEU A 380 3.38 -6.93 -42.41
N HIS A 381 3.56 -7.76 -43.43
CA HIS A 381 4.58 -8.81 -43.45
C HIS A 381 5.97 -8.18 -43.28
N SER A 382 6.34 -7.21 -44.11
CA SER A 382 7.62 -6.51 -44.02
C SER A 382 7.92 -5.99 -42.60
N PHE A 383 6.94 -5.35 -41.96
CA PHE A 383 7.08 -4.86 -40.59
C PHE A 383 7.18 -5.99 -39.54
N CYS A 384 6.32 -7.01 -39.63
CA CYS A 384 6.25 -8.09 -38.65
C CYS A 384 7.39 -9.13 -38.79
N THR A 385 8.05 -9.20 -39.95
CA THR A 385 9.22 -10.05 -40.19
C THR A 385 10.54 -9.32 -40.04
N ALA A 386 10.54 -7.99 -39.88
CA ALA A 386 11.74 -7.22 -39.64
C ALA A 386 12.47 -7.70 -38.37
N LYS A 387 13.78 -7.93 -38.46
CA LYS A 387 14.60 -8.47 -37.37
C LYS A 387 14.45 -7.67 -36.06
N GLU A 388 14.35 -6.35 -36.17
CA GLU A 388 14.15 -5.44 -35.03
C GLU A 388 12.79 -5.65 -34.35
N THR A 389 11.71 -5.79 -35.12
CA THR A 389 10.35 -6.06 -34.62
C THR A 389 10.27 -7.44 -33.97
N VAL A 390 10.79 -8.46 -34.65
CA VAL A 390 10.82 -9.84 -34.13
C VAL A 390 11.56 -9.89 -32.79
N THR A 391 12.76 -9.30 -32.71
CA THR A 391 13.54 -9.32 -31.45
C THR A 391 12.81 -8.65 -30.28
N ARG A 392 11.97 -7.64 -30.55
CA ARG A 392 11.24 -6.88 -29.51
C ARG A 392 9.92 -7.53 -29.09
N VAL A 393 9.21 -8.14 -30.04
CA VAL A 393 7.83 -8.65 -29.89
C VAL A 393 7.81 -10.17 -29.70
N ASP A 394 8.74 -10.91 -30.29
CA ASP A 394 8.84 -12.37 -30.19
C ASP A 394 9.52 -12.81 -28.89
N ARG A 395 8.86 -12.49 -27.77
CA ARG A 395 9.26 -12.89 -26.42
C ARG A 395 8.04 -13.01 -25.52
N GLN A 396 8.20 -13.71 -24.42
CA GLN A 396 7.19 -13.73 -23.36
C GLN A 396 6.99 -12.30 -22.80
N PRO A 397 5.73 -11.79 -22.74
CA PRO A 397 5.45 -10.51 -22.12
C PRO A 397 5.79 -10.53 -20.63
N THR A 398 6.36 -9.44 -20.14
CA THR A 398 6.67 -9.27 -18.72
C THR A 398 5.42 -9.07 -17.88
N GLU A 399 5.50 -9.35 -16.57
CA GLU A 399 4.41 -9.04 -15.65
C GLU A 399 4.03 -7.55 -15.65
N TRP A 400 5.01 -6.67 -15.87
CA TRP A 400 4.75 -5.25 -16.05
C TRP A 400 3.82 -5.02 -17.23
N GLU A 401 4.15 -5.54 -18.41
CA GLU A 401 3.33 -5.41 -19.63
C GLU A 401 1.92 -6.00 -19.46
N LYS A 402 1.81 -7.18 -18.82
CA LYS A 402 0.53 -7.82 -18.53
C LYS A 402 -0.39 -6.98 -17.63
N ILE A 403 0.17 -6.26 -16.65
CA ILE A 403 -0.60 -5.40 -15.74
C ILE A 403 -1.36 -4.31 -16.52
N PHE A 404 -0.79 -3.78 -17.60
CA PHE A 404 -1.42 -2.74 -18.42
C PHE A 404 -2.37 -3.33 -19.46
N ALA A 405 -1.99 -4.46 -20.07
CA ALA A 405 -2.70 -5.01 -21.22
C ALA A 405 -3.91 -5.89 -20.87
N VAL A 406 -3.84 -6.69 -19.79
CA VAL A 406 -4.78 -7.81 -19.57
C VAL A 406 -5.83 -7.50 -18.49
N TYR A 407 -5.60 -6.51 -17.62
CA TYR A 407 -6.34 -6.44 -16.36
C TYR A 407 -7.65 -5.61 -16.44
N PRO A 408 -8.85 -6.20 -16.23
CA PRO A 408 -10.12 -5.51 -16.47
C PRO A 408 -10.65 -4.70 -15.28
N SER A 409 -10.04 -4.80 -14.09
CA SER A 409 -10.56 -4.19 -12.86
C SER A 409 -9.58 -3.23 -12.20
N ASP A 410 -10.09 -2.11 -11.68
CA ASP A 410 -9.28 -1.21 -10.85
C ASP A 410 -8.87 -1.82 -9.49
N LYS A 411 -9.58 -2.86 -9.04
CA LYS A 411 -9.36 -3.45 -7.73
C LYS A 411 -7.98 -4.10 -7.65
N GLY A 412 -7.14 -3.55 -6.77
CA GLY A 412 -5.79 -4.05 -6.51
C GLY A 412 -4.72 -3.63 -7.53
N LEU A 413 -5.04 -2.80 -8.53
CA LEU A 413 -4.11 -2.36 -9.57
C LEU A 413 -2.89 -1.63 -8.97
N ILE A 414 -3.11 -0.66 -8.07
CA ILE A 414 -2.03 0.07 -7.37
C ILE A 414 -1.12 -0.90 -6.60
N SER A 415 -1.68 -1.92 -5.95
CA SER A 415 -0.91 -2.91 -5.20
C SER A 415 -0.01 -3.77 -6.10
N ARG A 416 -0.51 -4.14 -7.29
CA ARG A 416 0.26 -4.89 -8.30
C ARG A 416 1.41 -4.05 -8.87
N ILE A 417 1.12 -2.82 -9.30
CA ILE A 417 2.14 -1.87 -9.77
C ILE A 417 3.19 -1.65 -8.68
N TYR A 418 2.75 -1.42 -7.43
CA TYR A 418 3.66 -1.27 -6.29
C TYR A 418 4.55 -2.52 -6.07
N LYS A 419 3.99 -3.74 -6.19
CA LYS A 419 4.76 -4.98 -6.04
C LYS A 419 5.86 -5.07 -7.09
N GLU A 420 5.59 -4.70 -8.34
CA GLU A 420 6.55 -4.67 -9.44
C GLU A 420 7.61 -3.58 -9.25
N LEU A 421 7.19 -2.35 -8.94
CA LEU A 421 8.11 -1.27 -8.60
C LEU A 421 9.06 -1.68 -7.47
N LYS A 422 8.54 -2.33 -6.44
CA LYS A 422 9.33 -2.81 -5.31
C LYS A 422 10.38 -3.85 -5.71
N GLN A 423 10.16 -4.64 -6.76
CA GLN A 423 11.17 -5.59 -7.27
C GLN A 423 12.33 -4.85 -7.94
N ILE A 424 12.02 -3.85 -8.75
CA ILE A 424 13.00 -3.04 -9.49
C ILE A 424 13.87 -2.22 -8.55
N TYR A 425 13.25 -1.64 -7.52
CA TYR A 425 13.94 -0.84 -6.52
C TYR A 425 14.61 -1.68 -5.42
N ARG A 426 14.71 -3.02 -5.58
CA ARG A 426 15.47 -3.89 -4.66
C ARG A 426 16.94 -3.48 -4.66
N LYS A 427 17.36 -2.74 -3.63
CA LYS A 427 18.78 -2.60 -3.32
C LYS A 427 19.33 -3.94 -2.82
N LYS A 428 20.52 -4.36 -3.31
CA LYS A 428 21.33 -5.40 -2.65
C LYS A 428 21.50 -4.96 -1.20
N THR A 429 21.03 -5.77 -0.27
CA THR A 429 20.97 -5.42 1.16
C THR A 429 21.74 -6.44 1.94
N ASN A 430 22.46 -5.96 2.96
CA ASN A 430 23.05 -6.77 4.02
C ASN A 430 22.03 -7.82 4.49
N LYS A 431 22.35 -9.11 4.32
CA LYS A 431 21.53 -10.24 4.75
C LYS A 431 21.87 -10.56 6.22
N PRO A 432 21.00 -10.24 7.21
CA PRO A 432 21.31 -10.45 8.63
C PRO A 432 21.62 -11.91 8.96
N ILE A 433 20.89 -12.84 8.34
CA ILE A 433 21.10 -14.29 8.48
C ILE A 433 22.48 -14.72 7.96
N GLN A 434 22.97 -14.15 6.85
CA GLN A 434 24.34 -14.43 6.39
C GLN A 434 25.40 -13.90 7.35
N LYS A 435 25.15 -12.78 8.03
CA LYS A 435 26.05 -12.29 9.08
C LYS A 435 26.03 -13.23 10.29
N TRP A 436 24.87 -13.80 10.62
CA TRP A 436 24.79 -14.84 11.66
C TRP A 436 25.57 -16.09 11.26
N ALA A 437 25.46 -16.54 10.01
CA ALA A 437 26.24 -17.65 9.48
C ALA A 437 27.75 -17.43 9.68
N LYS A 438 28.23 -16.22 9.35
CA LYS A 438 29.62 -15.83 9.58
C LYS A 438 30.01 -15.83 11.06
N ASP A 439 29.19 -15.27 11.94
CA ASP A 439 29.48 -15.26 13.38
C ASP A 439 29.53 -16.68 13.96
N MET A 440 28.72 -17.60 13.43
CA MET A 440 28.68 -19.01 13.83
C MET A 440 29.71 -19.88 13.11
N ASN A 441 30.56 -19.30 12.25
CA ASN A 441 31.50 -20.02 11.37
C ASN A 441 30.84 -21.16 10.55
N ARG A 442 29.65 -20.90 9.99
CA ARG A 442 28.85 -21.88 9.24
C ARG A 442 28.35 -21.35 7.92
N TYR A 443 28.04 -22.26 7.01
CA TYR A 443 27.34 -21.97 5.76
C TYR A 443 25.85 -22.30 5.91
N PHE A 444 24.97 -21.36 5.54
CA PHE A 444 23.52 -21.59 5.49
C PHE A 444 23.06 -21.68 4.04
N MET A 445 22.32 -22.74 3.73
CA MET A 445 21.67 -22.99 2.45
C MET A 445 20.48 -22.03 2.26
N LYS A 446 19.87 -22.05 1.06
CA LYS A 446 18.70 -21.20 0.78
C LYS A 446 17.50 -21.60 1.63
N GLU A 447 17.38 -22.89 1.91
CA GLU A 447 16.36 -23.53 2.73
C GLU A 447 16.45 -23.06 4.18
N ASP A 448 17.65 -23.07 4.77
CA ASP A 448 17.89 -22.56 6.13
C ASP A 448 17.51 -21.07 6.27
N ILE A 449 17.87 -20.28 5.27
CA ILE A 449 17.50 -18.85 5.20
C ILE A 449 15.98 -18.71 5.10
N TYR A 450 15.32 -19.57 4.34
CA TYR A 450 13.87 -19.58 4.20
C TYR A 450 13.19 -19.96 5.51
N GLU A 451 13.68 -20.99 6.20
CA GLU A 451 13.20 -21.43 7.52
C GLU A 451 13.34 -20.32 8.57
N ALA A 452 14.52 -19.70 8.70
CA ALA A 452 14.71 -18.60 9.63
C ALA A 452 13.76 -17.42 9.35
N ASN A 453 13.54 -17.10 8.06
CA ASN A 453 12.59 -16.07 7.67
C ASN A 453 11.14 -16.46 7.95
N ASN A 454 10.80 -17.74 7.87
CA ASN A 454 9.47 -18.24 8.17
C ASN A 454 9.21 -18.33 9.67
N HIS A 455 10.18 -18.81 10.44
CA HIS A 455 10.12 -18.88 11.89
C HIS A 455 9.87 -17.49 12.49
N MET A 456 10.62 -16.47 12.05
CA MET A 456 10.40 -15.07 12.46
C MET A 456 8.95 -14.56 12.22
N LYS A 457 8.20 -15.17 11.29
CA LYS A 457 6.79 -14.80 11.01
C LYS A 457 5.79 -15.60 11.82
N LYS A 458 6.04 -16.91 11.95
CA LYS A 458 5.07 -17.91 12.40
C LYS A 458 5.32 -18.39 13.83
N CYS A 459 6.39 -17.95 14.50
CA CYS A 459 6.77 -18.43 15.82
C CYS A 459 5.74 -18.20 16.93
N SER A 460 4.76 -17.31 16.75
CA SER A 460 3.64 -17.12 17.68
C SER A 460 2.55 -16.24 17.05
N SER A 461 1.32 -16.31 17.53
CA SER A 461 0.27 -15.33 17.20
C SER A 461 0.53 -13.97 17.85
N SER A 462 1.21 -13.94 19.02
CA SER A 462 1.52 -12.72 19.77
C SER A 462 2.58 -11.87 19.09
N LEU A 463 2.24 -10.60 18.81
CA LEU A 463 3.17 -9.63 18.19
C LEU A 463 4.39 -9.35 19.06
N VAL A 464 4.28 -9.45 20.39
CA VAL A 464 5.38 -9.19 21.34
C VAL A 464 6.39 -10.35 21.28
N ILE A 465 5.91 -11.59 21.24
CA ILE A 465 6.74 -12.79 21.14
C ILE A 465 7.47 -12.82 19.78
N ARG A 466 6.73 -12.58 18.69
CA ARG A 466 7.32 -12.44 17.35
C ARG A 466 8.36 -11.32 17.27
N GLU A 467 8.08 -10.18 17.91
CA GLU A 467 9.01 -9.05 17.93
C GLU A 467 10.37 -9.43 18.53
N MET A 468 10.40 -10.26 19.57
CA MET A 468 11.64 -10.70 20.18
C MET A 468 12.47 -11.53 19.20
N GLN A 469 11.84 -12.48 18.53
CA GLN A 469 12.49 -13.29 17.49
C GLN A 469 13.03 -12.40 16.36
N ILE A 470 12.20 -11.47 15.86
CA ILE A 470 12.61 -10.50 14.84
C ILE A 470 13.84 -9.70 15.29
N LYS A 471 13.87 -9.22 16.53
CA LYS A 471 15.00 -8.43 17.07
C LYS A 471 16.28 -9.24 17.10
N THR A 472 16.21 -10.52 17.45
CA THR A 472 17.38 -11.42 17.46
C THR A 472 17.85 -11.69 16.04
N THR A 473 16.97 -12.18 15.15
CA THR A 473 17.31 -12.49 13.76
C THR A 473 17.85 -11.26 13.00
N LEU A 474 17.27 -10.07 13.21
CA LEU A 474 17.70 -8.82 12.58
C LEU A 474 18.87 -8.12 13.29
N ARG A 475 19.45 -8.72 14.34
CA ARG A 475 20.64 -8.22 15.05
C ARG A 475 20.42 -6.82 15.64
N TYR A 476 19.26 -6.62 16.26
CA TYR A 476 18.80 -5.34 16.82
C TYR A 476 19.64 -4.84 18.00
N HIS A 477 20.15 -5.76 18.81
CA HIS A 477 20.83 -5.44 20.06
C HIS A 477 22.25 -4.92 19.79
N LEU A 478 22.63 -3.85 20.48
CA LEU A 478 23.97 -3.25 20.36
C LEU A 478 24.93 -4.01 21.27
N THR A 479 26.08 -4.39 20.72
CA THR A 479 27.12 -5.13 21.43
C THR A 479 28.27 -4.20 21.79
N PRO A 480 29.10 -4.54 22.79
CA PRO A 480 30.32 -3.79 23.10
C PRO A 480 31.19 -3.52 21.86
N VAL A 481 31.44 -4.54 21.04
CA VAL A 481 32.20 -4.40 19.78
C VAL A 481 31.62 -3.34 18.84
N ARG A 482 30.28 -3.25 18.72
CA ARG A 482 29.63 -2.22 17.91
C ARG A 482 29.65 -0.86 18.58
N MET A 483 29.54 -0.82 19.90
CA MET A 483 29.54 0.42 20.68
C MET A 483 30.89 1.11 20.65
N VAL A 484 31.98 0.34 20.66
CA VAL A 484 33.35 0.85 20.43
C VAL A 484 33.44 1.64 19.12
N ILE A 485 32.93 1.08 18.03
CA ILE A 485 32.94 1.76 16.72
C ILE A 485 32.10 3.05 16.76
N ILE A 486 30.96 3.03 17.45
CA ILE A 486 30.03 4.18 17.53
C ILE A 486 30.58 5.30 18.43
N LYS A 487 31.14 4.95 19.58
CA LYS A 487 31.61 5.88 20.61
C LYS A 487 33.09 6.21 20.50
N LYS A 488 33.83 5.54 19.61
CA LYS A 488 35.30 5.59 19.54
C LYS A 488 35.99 5.28 20.88
N SER A 489 35.41 4.36 21.67
CA SER A 489 35.96 3.92 22.96
C SER A 489 36.86 2.69 22.81
N GLY A 490 37.81 2.45 23.72
CA GLY A 490 38.71 1.29 23.65
C GLY A 490 38.11 -0.05 24.10
N ASP A 491 37.13 -0.04 25.02
CA ASP A 491 36.68 -1.28 25.66
C ASP A 491 35.59 -2.02 24.86
N ASN A 492 35.96 -3.19 24.31
CA ASN A 492 35.08 -4.08 23.56
C ASN A 492 34.63 -5.32 24.35
N ARG A 493 34.89 -5.37 25.66
CA ARG A 493 34.58 -6.52 26.53
C ARG A 493 33.10 -6.66 26.79
N CYS A 494 32.68 -7.89 27.08
CA CYS A 494 31.29 -8.23 27.37
C CYS A 494 30.72 -7.38 28.51
N TRP A 495 29.48 -6.89 28.35
CA TRP A 495 28.78 -6.11 29.40
C TRP A 495 28.63 -6.86 30.73
N ARG A 496 28.69 -8.19 30.69
CA ARG A 496 28.60 -9.08 31.86
C ARG A 496 29.93 -9.31 32.56
N VAL A 497 30.99 -8.62 32.14
CA VAL A 497 32.33 -8.67 32.76
C VAL A 497 32.89 -10.11 32.83
N CYS A 498 32.59 -10.92 31.81
CA CYS A 498 33.10 -12.30 31.76
C CYS A 498 34.57 -12.41 31.32
N GLY A 499 35.20 -11.30 30.92
CA GLY A 499 36.58 -11.21 30.44
C GLY A 499 36.74 -11.27 28.92
N GLU A 500 35.74 -11.76 28.20
CA GLU A 500 35.81 -11.97 26.74
C GLU A 500 35.26 -10.80 25.92
N LYS A 501 35.58 -10.81 24.61
CA LYS A 501 35.09 -9.83 23.64
C LYS A 501 33.57 -9.96 23.46
N GLY A 502 32.85 -8.86 23.65
CA GLY A 502 31.39 -8.81 23.53
C GLY A 502 30.90 -8.80 22.08
N THR A 503 31.03 -9.93 21.37
CA THR A 503 30.40 -10.14 20.06
C THR A 503 28.89 -10.41 20.20
N LEU A 504 28.15 -10.42 19.09
CA LEU A 504 26.71 -10.68 19.15
C LEU A 504 26.42 -12.14 19.55
N LEU A 505 27.11 -13.10 18.93
CA LEU A 505 26.98 -14.51 19.26
C LEU A 505 27.42 -14.76 20.71
N HIS A 506 28.53 -14.15 21.15
CA HIS A 506 28.98 -14.25 22.53
C HIS A 506 27.92 -13.78 23.52
N CYS A 507 27.37 -12.57 23.35
CA CYS A 507 26.38 -12.02 24.27
C CYS A 507 25.05 -12.80 24.31
N TRP A 508 24.70 -13.51 23.24
CA TRP A 508 23.50 -14.34 23.15
C TRP A 508 23.69 -15.79 23.61
N TRP A 509 24.86 -16.37 23.34
CA TRP A 509 25.11 -17.79 23.44
C TRP A 509 26.41 -18.10 24.17
N GLU A 510 27.57 -17.73 23.64
CA GLU A 510 28.87 -18.28 24.09
C GLU A 510 29.29 -17.81 25.49
N CYS A 511 28.76 -16.68 25.97
CA CYS A 511 29.14 -16.14 27.26
C CYS A 511 28.94 -17.16 28.40
N LYS A 512 30.01 -17.42 29.17
CA LYS A 512 30.00 -18.33 30.33
C LYS A 512 28.92 -18.03 31.36
N LEU A 513 28.48 -16.77 31.45
CA LEU A 513 27.42 -16.33 32.37
C LEU A 513 26.00 -16.53 31.80
N VAL A 514 25.87 -16.76 30.50
CA VAL A 514 24.59 -17.03 29.80
C VAL A 514 24.38 -18.54 29.61
N GLN A 515 25.46 -19.29 29.42
CA GLN A 515 25.45 -20.75 29.24
C GLN A 515 24.64 -21.54 30.29
N PRO A 516 24.67 -21.23 31.61
CA PRO A 516 23.85 -21.93 32.61
C PRO A 516 22.35 -21.87 32.32
N LEU A 517 21.85 -20.75 31.79
CA LEU A 517 20.46 -20.64 31.37
C LEU A 517 20.17 -21.58 30.20
N TRP A 518 20.98 -21.55 29.14
CA TRP A 518 20.79 -22.44 27.98
C TRP A 518 20.87 -23.91 28.35
N LYS A 519 21.82 -24.31 29.19
CA LYS A 519 21.90 -25.69 29.71
C LYS A 519 20.64 -26.08 30.48
N THR A 520 20.05 -25.16 31.25
CA THR A 520 18.78 -25.40 31.96
C THR A 520 17.61 -25.56 30.99
N VAL A 521 17.53 -24.71 29.96
CA VAL A 521 16.52 -24.83 28.89
C VAL A 521 16.60 -26.23 28.25
N TRP A 522 17.80 -26.71 27.90
CA TRP A 522 17.98 -28.04 27.31
C TRP A 522 17.66 -29.18 28.28
N ARG A 523 17.89 -29.02 29.59
CA ARG A 523 17.44 -30.01 30.60
C ARG A 523 15.92 -30.13 30.64
N PHE A 524 15.19 -29.02 30.52
CA PHE A 524 13.73 -29.04 30.42
C PHE A 524 13.27 -29.73 29.13
N LEU A 525 13.95 -29.49 28.00
CA LEU A 525 13.64 -30.19 26.75
C LEU A 525 13.84 -31.69 26.89
N LYS A 526 14.94 -32.13 27.51
CA LYS A 526 15.17 -33.55 27.78
C LYS A 526 14.10 -34.16 28.70
N ALA A 527 13.63 -33.41 29.70
CA ALA A 527 12.53 -33.85 30.57
C ALA A 527 11.17 -33.92 29.85
N LEU A 528 11.02 -33.25 28.70
CA LEU A 528 9.88 -33.38 27.78
C LEU A 528 10.09 -34.45 26.71
N GLU A 529 11.14 -35.27 26.82
CA GLU A 529 11.54 -36.28 25.82
C GLU A 529 11.86 -35.65 24.45
N ILE A 530 12.25 -34.38 24.44
CA ILE A 530 12.65 -33.65 23.23
C ILE A 530 14.17 -33.68 23.10
N GLU A 531 14.66 -34.48 22.15
CA GLU A 531 16.08 -34.55 21.80
C GLU A 531 16.40 -33.66 20.60
N ILE A 532 17.10 -32.55 20.86
CA ILE A 532 17.61 -31.64 19.84
C ILE A 532 19.08 -31.28 20.12
N PRO A 533 19.90 -31.04 19.07
CA PRO A 533 21.31 -30.72 19.27
C PRO A 533 21.47 -29.38 20.01
N PHE A 534 22.52 -29.28 20.83
CA PHE A 534 22.86 -28.05 21.56
C PHE A 534 23.49 -27.01 20.62
N ASP A 535 22.64 -26.38 19.80
CA ASP A 535 23.05 -25.55 18.68
C ASP A 535 22.44 -24.13 18.76
N PRO A 536 23.24 -23.05 18.65
CA PRO A 536 22.71 -21.68 18.67
C PRO A 536 21.79 -21.32 17.50
N ALA A 537 21.88 -22.01 16.35
CA ALA A 537 21.02 -21.72 15.20
C ALA A 537 19.53 -22.00 15.50
N ILE A 538 19.24 -22.95 16.39
CA ILE A 538 17.88 -23.33 16.78
C ILE A 538 17.19 -22.19 17.57
N PRO A 539 17.66 -21.78 18.76
CA PRO A 539 16.98 -20.75 19.53
C PRO A 539 17.14 -19.34 18.95
N LEU A 540 18.25 -19.03 18.25
CA LEU A 540 18.50 -17.67 17.76
C LEU A 540 17.84 -17.38 16.40
N LEU A 541 17.70 -18.40 15.54
CA LEU A 541 17.20 -18.27 14.17
C LEU A 541 15.97 -19.13 13.87
N GLY A 542 15.71 -20.18 14.66
CA GLY A 542 14.62 -21.13 14.43
C GLY A 542 14.92 -22.11 13.30
N ILE A 543 16.19 -22.40 13.05
CA ILE A 543 16.64 -23.38 12.05
C ILE A 543 16.79 -24.72 12.77
N TYR A 544 15.91 -25.67 12.47
CA TYR A 544 15.92 -27.00 13.09
C TYR A 544 16.59 -28.02 12.17
N PRO A 545 17.16 -29.12 12.70
CA PRO A 545 17.63 -30.24 11.89
C PRO A 545 16.51 -30.81 11.00
N LYS A 546 16.86 -31.24 9.78
CA LYS A 546 15.90 -31.70 8.76
C LYS A 546 15.04 -32.90 9.21
N ASP A 547 15.61 -33.74 10.08
CA ASP A 547 14.96 -34.97 10.57
C ASP A 547 13.94 -34.68 11.69
N TYR A 548 13.94 -33.46 12.22
CA TYR A 548 13.04 -33.04 13.29
C TYR A 548 11.69 -32.57 12.72
N LYS A 549 10.76 -33.52 12.48
CA LYS A 549 9.50 -33.27 11.74
C LYS A 549 8.23 -33.04 12.58
N SER A 550 8.26 -33.21 13.90
CA SER A 550 7.08 -32.92 14.73
C SER A 550 6.82 -31.40 14.83
N PHE A 551 5.69 -30.93 14.28
CA PHE A 551 5.24 -29.55 14.39
C PHE A 551 4.96 -29.15 15.84
N TYR A 552 4.44 -30.10 16.63
CA TYR A 552 4.03 -29.89 18.01
C TYR A 552 5.21 -29.54 18.92
N TYR A 553 6.29 -30.33 18.84
CA TYR A 553 7.48 -30.08 19.65
C TYR A 553 8.20 -28.78 19.27
N LYS A 554 8.11 -28.34 18.01
CA LYS A 554 8.68 -27.06 17.57
C LYS A 554 8.02 -25.88 18.27
N ASP A 555 6.71 -25.95 18.51
CA ASP A 555 5.95 -24.86 19.12
C ASP A 555 6.29 -24.73 20.61
N THR A 556 6.35 -25.85 21.35
CA THR A 556 6.79 -25.89 22.76
C THR A 556 8.22 -25.39 22.94
N CYS A 557 9.16 -25.88 22.10
CA CYS A 557 10.56 -25.40 22.09
C CYS A 557 10.64 -23.89 21.85
N THR A 558 9.87 -23.37 20.90
CA THR A 558 9.89 -21.96 20.51
C THR A 558 9.52 -21.05 21.67
N ARG A 559 8.54 -21.44 22.50
CA ARG A 559 8.15 -20.67 23.71
C ARG A 559 9.28 -20.59 24.72
N MET A 560 9.91 -21.73 25.01
CA MET A 560 11.04 -21.81 25.94
C MET A 560 12.22 -20.97 25.48
N PHE A 561 12.57 -21.06 24.19
CA PHE A 561 13.65 -20.27 23.58
C PHE A 561 13.35 -18.78 23.60
N ILE A 562 12.13 -18.36 23.22
CA ILE A 562 11.78 -16.94 23.21
C ILE A 562 11.77 -16.37 24.64
N ALA A 563 11.29 -17.12 25.63
CA ALA A 563 11.41 -16.72 27.03
C ALA A 563 12.88 -16.54 27.46
N ALA A 564 13.77 -17.45 27.03
CA ALA A 564 15.21 -17.33 27.31
C ALA A 564 15.80 -16.09 26.63
N LEU A 565 15.42 -15.83 25.36
CA LEU A 565 15.82 -14.63 24.64
C LEU A 565 15.38 -13.36 25.37
N PHE A 566 14.13 -13.30 25.85
CA PHE A 566 13.63 -12.17 26.65
C PHE A 566 14.45 -11.96 27.92
N THR A 567 14.80 -13.04 28.61
CA THR A 567 15.55 -13.00 29.86
C THR A 567 16.97 -12.47 29.64
N ILE A 568 17.65 -12.95 28.61
CA ILE A 568 18.98 -12.47 28.20
C ILE A 568 18.91 -11.00 27.73
N ALA A 569 17.84 -10.61 27.02
CA ALA A 569 17.64 -9.24 26.57
C ALA A 569 17.40 -8.26 27.72
N LYS A 570 16.69 -8.70 28.78
CA LYS A 570 16.40 -7.90 29.97
C LYS A 570 17.68 -7.44 30.68
N THR A 571 18.72 -8.28 30.70
CA THR A 571 20.03 -7.99 31.30
C THR A 571 21.10 -7.60 30.27
N TRP A 572 20.72 -7.27 29.02
CA TRP A 572 21.63 -7.19 27.87
C TRP A 572 22.84 -6.27 28.06
N ASN A 573 22.63 -5.09 28.63
CA ASN A 573 23.64 -4.05 28.84
C ASN A 573 24.01 -3.87 30.32
N GLN A 574 23.74 -4.88 31.16
CA GLN A 574 24.02 -4.85 32.59
C GLN A 574 25.11 -5.87 32.93
N PRO A 575 25.90 -5.63 33.99
CA PRO A 575 26.86 -6.60 34.52
C PRO A 575 26.16 -7.70 35.33
N LYS A 576 25.06 -8.25 34.81
CA LYS A 576 24.22 -9.25 35.48
C LYS A 576 24.04 -10.49 34.61
N CYS A 577 24.12 -11.66 35.24
CA CYS A 577 23.75 -12.92 34.59
C CYS A 577 22.21 -13.02 34.48
N PRO A 578 21.68 -13.64 33.43
CA PRO A 578 20.25 -13.97 33.36
C PRO A 578 19.92 -15.07 34.38
N LEU A 579 18.91 -14.84 35.22
CA LEU A 579 18.50 -15.79 36.24
C LEU A 579 17.46 -16.79 35.70
N ILE A 580 17.53 -18.04 36.18
CA ILE A 580 16.56 -19.09 35.83
C ILE A 580 15.15 -18.70 36.30
N ILE A 581 15.03 -18.08 37.47
CA ILE A 581 13.73 -17.63 38.00
C ILE A 581 13.08 -16.55 37.13
N ASP A 582 13.86 -15.63 36.56
CA ASP A 582 13.36 -14.63 35.60
C ASP A 582 12.85 -15.30 34.31
N TRP A 583 13.55 -16.35 33.86
CA TRP A 583 13.15 -17.15 32.71
C TRP A 583 11.85 -17.91 32.95
N ILE A 584 11.72 -18.60 34.09
CA ILE A 584 10.49 -19.28 34.50
C ILE A 584 9.34 -18.27 34.61
N GLY A 585 9.55 -17.12 35.26
CA GLY A 585 8.54 -16.08 35.35
C GLY A 585 8.12 -15.55 33.97
N LYS A 586 9.06 -15.45 33.01
CA LYS A 586 8.72 -15.06 31.64
C LYS A 586 7.96 -16.15 30.89
N MET A 587 8.31 -17.43 31.07
CA MET A 587 7.53 -18.55 30.53
C MET A 587 6.11 -18.54 31.09
N TRP A 588 5.96 -18.34 32.40
CA TRP A 588 4.66 -18.26 33.06
C TRP A 588 3.80 -17.13 32.52
N HIS A 589 4.39 -15.97 32.29
CA HIS A 589 3.68 -14.87 31.65
C HIS A 589 3.20 -15.22 30.22
N ILE A 590 4.01 -15.95 29.43
CA ILE A 590 3.57 -16.42 28.10
C ILE A 590 2.41 -17.42 28.26
N TYR A 591 2.53 -18.38 29.17
CA TYR A 591 1.49 -19.35 29.52
C TYR A 591 0.17 -18.66 29.87
N THR A 592 0.17 -17.71 30.81
CA THR A 592 -1.02 -16.97 31.22
C THR A 592 -1.66 -16.20 30.07
N MET A 593 -0.84 -15.54 29.22
CA MET A 593 -1.38 -14.79 28.08
C MET A 593 -1.99 -15.70 27.00
N GLU A 594 -1.42 -16.88 26.78
CA GLU A 594 -1.95 -17.87 25.85
C GLU A 594 -3.19 -18.56 26.40
N TYR A 595 -3.27 -18.82 27.70
CA TYR A 595 -4.45 -19.34 28.39
C TYR A 595 -5.68 -18.46 28.12
N TYR A 596 -5.58 -17.15 28.42
CA TYR A 596 -6.69 -16.22 28.19
C TYR A 596 -7.05 -16.08 26.70
N ALA A 597 -6.07 -16.17 25.80
CA ALA A 597 -6.33 -16.15 24.37
C ALA A 597 -7.07 -17.42 23.90
N ALA A 598 -6.68 -18.58 24.42
CA ALA A 598 -7.30 -19.87 24.11
C ALA A 598 -8.76 -19.91 24.59
N ILE A 599 -9.03 -19.43 25.81
CA ILE A 599 -10.41 -19.30 26.32
C ILE A 599 -11.26 -18.44 25.40
N ARG A 600 -10.73 -17.27 25.01
CA ARG A 600 -11.49 -16.34 24.16
C ARG A 600 -11.80 -16.90 22.77
N ASN A 601 -10.96 -17.79 22.26
CA ASN A 601 -11.10 -18.37 20.93
C ASN A 601 -11.70 -19.79 20.94
N ASP A 602 -12.10 -20.32 22.10
CA ASP A 602 -12.57 -21.71 22.28
C ASP A 602 -11.54 -22.78 21.86
N GLU A 603 -10.24 -22.51 22.10
CA GLU A 603 -9.10 -23.36 21.74
C GLU A 603 -8.45 -24.03 22.98
N PHE A 604 -9.21 -24.21 24.07
CA PHE A 604 -8.68 -24.67 25.36
C PHE A 604 -7.99 -26.04 25.29
N VAL A 605 -8.57 -27.01 24.56
CA VAL A 605 -7.99 -28.36 24.41
C VAL A 605 -6.59 -28.30 23.77
N SER A 606 -6.42 -27.46 22.75
CA SER A 606 -5.11 -27.26 22.10
C SER A 606 -4.10 -26.62 23.05
N PHE A 607 -4.56 -25.72 23.91
CA PHE A 607 -3.73 -25.10 24.94
C PHE A 607 -3.26 -26.12 25.98
N VAL A 608 -4.19 -26.92 26.51
CA VAL A 608 -3.88 -27.97 27.51
C VAL A 608 -2.85 -28.94 26.97
N GLY A 609 -3.07 -29.47 25.77
CA GLY A 609 -2.09 -30.37 25.16
C GLY A 609 -0.70 -29.74 25.12
N THR A 610 -0.59 -28.47 24.73
CA THR A 610 0.70 -27.81 24.48
C THR A 610 1.45 -27.54 25.80
N TRP A 611 0.73 -27.17 26.84
CA TRP A 611 1.30 -26.64 28.08
C TRP A 611 1.32 -27.61 29.25
N MET A 612 0.44 -28.62 29.32
CA MET A 612 0.28 -29.49 30.49
C MET A 612 1.61 -30.13 30.97
N ASN A 613 2.35 -30.74 30.05
CA ASN A 613 3.65 -31.36 30.40
C ASN A 613 4.69 -30.31 30.84
N LEU A 614 4.71 -29.16 30.19
CA LEU A 614 5.64 -28.08 30.51
C LEU A 614 5.29 -27.41 31.86
N GLU A 615 4.01 -27.27 32.18
CA GLU A 615 3.51 -26.76 33.46
C GLU A 615 3.95 -27.67 34.62
N ASN A 616 3.75 -28.98 34.50
CA ASN A 616 4.17 -29.95 35.51
C ASN A 616 5.68 -29.87 35.79
N ILE A 617 6.50 -29.72 34.74
CA ILE A 617 7.94 -29.57 34.88
C ILE A 617 8.28 -28.21 35.54
N ILE A 618 7.62 -27.12 35.17
CA ILE A 618 7.85 -25.81 35.80
C ILE A 618 7.50 -25.85 37.29
N LEU A 619 6.33 -26.38 37.63
CA LEU A 619 5.82 -26.43 39.00
C LEU A 619 6.65 -27.36 39.91
N SER A 620 7.23 -28.44 39.38
CA SER A 620 8.12 -29.33 40.14
C SER A 620 9.51 -28.73 40.43
N LYS A 621 9.90 -27.66 39.72
CA LYS A 621 11.20 -26.99 39.91
C LYS A 621 11.17 -25.78 40.83
N LEU A 622 9.99 -25.36 41.29
CA LEU A 622 9.82 -24.19 42.16
C LEU A 622 9.47 -24.60 43.59
N THR A 623 10.07 -23.94 44.57
CA THR A 623 9.67 -24.08 45.98
C THR A 623 8.32 -23.40 46.22
N GLN A 624 7.61 -23.77 47.30
CA GLN A 624 6.34 -23.14 47.65
C GLN A 624 6.46 -21.62 47.86
N GLU A 625 7.55 -21.18 48.51
CA GLU A 625 7.84 -19.76 48.70
C GLU A 625 8.01 -19.01 47.36
N GLN A 626 8.70 -19.62 46.39
CA GLN A 626 8.86 -19.05 45.05
C GLN A 626 7.55 -18.98 44.28
N LYS A 627 6.70 -20.02 44.39
CA LYS A 627 5.37 -20.04 43.79
C LYS A 627 4.50 -18.91 44.32
N MET A 628 4.45 -18.73 45.63
CA MET A 628 3.70 -17.64 46.26
C MET A 628 4.26 -16.26 45.88
N LYS A 629 5.58 -16.07 45.97
CA LYS A 629 6.24 -14.80 45.65
C LYS A 629 6.03 -14.34 44.21
N HIS A 630 6.03 -15.28 43.27
CA HIS A 630 5.88 -14.99 41.84
C HIS A 630 4.46 -15.21 41.31
N ARG A 631 3.52 -15.60 42.18
CA ARG A 631 2.11 -15.93 41.83
C ARG A 631 2.00 -16.95 40.70
N ILE A 632 2.75 -18.03 40.82
CA ILE A 632 2.80 -19.13 39.85
C ILE A 632 1.91 -20.26 40.37
N PHE A 633 0.66 -20.27 39.92
CA PHE A 633 -0.36 -21.26 40.28
C PHE A 633 -0.97 -21.84 39.01
N SER A 634 -1.21 -23.15 39.03
CA SER A 634 -1.75 -23.88 37.90
C SER A 634 -3.05 -23.26 37.38
N LEU A 635 -3.20 -23.20 36.05
CA LEU A 635 -4.45 -22.78 35.38
C LEU A 635 -5.13 -23.95 34.66
N ILE A 636 -4.50 -25.12 34.58
CA ILE A 636 -5.05 -26.34 33.95
C ILE A 636 -5.59 -27.29 35.03
N GLY A 637 -4.81 -27.57 36.07
CA GLY A 637 -5.28 -28.24 37.29
C GLY A 637 -5.79 -27.18 38.26
N GLY A 638 -7.07 -27.24 38.62
CA GLY A 638 -7.73 -26.30 39.53
C GLY A 638 -7.09 -26.21 40.91
#